data_AF-A0A0M3QKZ5-F1
#
_entry.id   AF-A0A0M3QKZ5-F1
#
_cell.length_a   1.000
_cell.length_b   1.000
_cell.length_c   1.000
_cell.angle_alpha   90.00
_cell.angle_beta   90.00
_cell.angle_gamma   90.00
#
_symmetry.space_group_name_H-M   'P 1'
#
loop_
_entity.id
_entity.type
_entity.pdbx_description
1 polymer ?
#
loop_
_entity_poly.entity_id
_entity_poly.type
_entity_poly.pdbx_seq_one_letter_code
_entity_poly.pdbx_strand_id
1 'polypeptide(L)'
;MRWKRLTQRSITGLLIAGLASVGLLPVQAGAAEPTDLARGKSVTASGSHGGYPAANANDGQVNTYWESNGHPATLTVKLGADADLHSVVVKLNPDPVWATRTQEFQVLGRTQSGTGFTSLKARAGHVFNPATNANTVTVPVSGRAADVQLQFFSNTEAPGAQVAEIQVFGTPAPNPDLTVSALSWSPSAPSETDDITVQGTVRNGGTAPSPATTVNVSLGGAVVGSAPVGPLAAGASAPVSVAVGKRPQGSYTVSALVDPTDTVVESDETNNSRTTASPLVVGQSPGPDLEVRSITSSPANPAVGAAVSFTVAVHNRGTGAVSAGTVTRLTVGSTTLNGTTPAIPAGATVNVTLGGSWTATSGGATLTATADATDLVAETNENNNTFARSIVVGRGAAVPYTEYEAEDATYRGTLLVADAERTFGHTNFATESSGRKSVRLNSTGEYVEFTSTNASNSVVVRNSIPDAPGGGGREATISLYADGQFVRKLDLSSKHSWLYGNTDDPEGLTNRPGGDARRLFDEAHALLDRTYPAGTKFRLQRDTGDDAAFYVIDLIDLEQVAPPSSQPAGCVSITTYGAVANDGIDDTAAIQRAVTANQNGEIDCVWIPAGQWRQEQKILTDDPLDRGQWNQVGIRDVTIRGAGMWHSQLYTLTPPHEAGGINHPHEGNFGFDIDDNTQISDIAIFGSGTIRGGDGNHEGGVALNGRFGKGTKVSNVWIEHANVGVWAGRDYTNIPELWNPGDGVEFTGMRIRNTYADGINFANGTRNSTVYNSSFRNTGDDALAVWSSKYVKDQSVDIGHDNSFRNNTIQLPWRANGIAVYGGHGNKIENNIIADTMNYPAIMLATDHDPLPFSGQTLIANNALHRTGGAFWNEDQEFGAITLFPQNLPIPGVTIRDTDILDSTYDGIQFKTGGGLMPDVKIQNVRIDKSNNGSGILAMGGARGNATLTNVTITDSRDGHVLIEPGSQFTISGAPSSTRAQR
;
A
#
# COMPACT_ATOMS: atom_id res chain seq x y z
N MET A 1 3.54 64.81 18.52
CA MET A 1 5.02 64.90 18.64
C MET A 1 5.64 64.68 17.26
N ARG A 2 6.72 65.43 16.99
CA ARG A 2 7.40 65.74 15.70
C ARG A 2 7.53 64.55 14.71
N TRP A 3 7.06 64.62 13.45
CA TRP A 3 7.58 65.34 12.25
C TRP A 3 8.93 64.74 11.77
N LYS A 4 9.12 64.27 10.52
CA LYS A 4 8.95 64.99 9.24
C LYS A 4 9.06 64.06 8.02
N ARG A 5 8.18 64.26 7.02
CA ARG A 5 8.41 64.00 5.59
C ARG A 5 9.19 65.18 4.98
N LEU A 6 9.94 64.96 3.91
CA LEU A 6 10.19 66.01 2.90
C LEU A 6 10.35 65.39 1.50
N THR A 7 9.62 66.01 0.58
CA THR A 7 9.51 65.78 -0.86
C THR A 7 10.20 66.91 -1.63
N GLN A 8 10.32 66.70 -2.97
CA GLN A 8 10.47 67.70 -4.06
C GLN A 8 11.90 68.25 -4.30
N ARG A 9 12.37 68.50 -5.54
CA ARG A 9 11.71 68.99 -6.78
C ARG A 9 12.64 68.86 -8.01
N SER A 10 12.03 68.81 -9.19
CA SER A 10 12.60 68.89 -10.55
C SER A 10 13.06 70.31 -10.96
N ILE A 11 14.03 70.44 -11.89
CA ILE A 11 14.16 71.57 -12.85
C ILE A 11 14.77 71.08 -14.19
N THR A 12 14.17 71.58 -15.28
CA THR A 12 14.40 71.41 -16.72
C THR A 12 15.47 72.38 -17.26
N GLY A 13 16.20 72.06 -18.35
CA GLY A 13 17.05 73.03 -19.05
C GLY A 13 17.75 72.58 -20.36
N LEU A 14 17.16 73.01 -21.48
CA LEU A 14 17.55 73.18 -22.91
C LEU A 14 19.01 73.10 -23.47
N LEU A 15 19.08 72.46 -24.67
CA LEU A 15 19.63 72.84 -26.01
C LEU A 15 21.14 73.06 -26.35
N ILE A 16 21.64 72.18 -27.27
CA ILE A 16 22.39 72.35 -28.56
C ILE A 16 23.72 73.16 -28.65
N ALA A 17 24.80 72.49 -29.12
CA ALA A 17 25.64 72.81 -30.30
C ALA A 17 27.13 72.39 -30.16
N GLY A 18 27.73 71.83 -31.23
CA GLY A 18 29.18 71.97 -31.51
C GLY A 18 29.97 70.70 -31.81
N LEU A 19 30.12 70.37 -33.10
CA LEU A 19 31.15 69.46 -33.64
C LEU A 19 32.57 70.08 -33.48
N ALA A 20 33.56 69.27 -33.11
CA ALA A 20 34.72 68.88 -33.96
C ALA A 20 35.97 68.45 -33.16
N SER A 21 36.37 67.18 -33.40
CA SER A 21 37.74 66.65 -33.49
C SER A 21 38.79 66.91 -32.39
N VAL A 22 39.06 65.87 -31.60
CA VAL A 22 40.42 65.48 -31.19
C VAL A 22 40.55 63.98 -31.38
N GLY A 23 41.48 63.55 -32.24
CA GLY A 23 41.78 62.15 -32.46
C GLY A 23 42.34 61.51 -31.19
N LEU A 24 41.75 60.38 -30.80
CA LEU A 24 42.33 59.42 -29.86
C LEU A 24 42.38 58.07 -30.58
N LEU A 25 43.59 57.52 -30.59
CA LEU A 25 43.99 56.25 -31.19
C LEU A 25 43.06 55.10 -30.74
N PRO A 26 42.91 54.03 -31.55
CA PRO A 26 42.21 52.83 -31.10
C PRO A 26 42.94 52.24 -29.89
N VAL A 27 42.23 52.13 -28.76
CA VAL A 27 42.67 51.26 -27.67
C VAL A 27 42.52 49.84 -28.18
N GLN A 28 43.66 49.20 -28.39
CA GLN A 28 43.78 47.79 -28.71
C GLN A 28 43.11 47.00 -27.58
N ALA A 29 42.05 46.25 -27.90
CA ALA A 29 41.44 45.30 -26.97
C ALA A 29 42.53 44.35 -26.47
N GLY A 30 42.83 44.39 -25.17
CA GLY A 30 43.74 43.42 -24.57
C GLY A 30 43.15 42.03 -24.76
N ALA A 31 43.96 41.11 -25.31
CA ALA A 31 43.59 39.70 -25.35
C ALA A 31 43.27 39.25 -23.93
N ALA A 32 42.11 38.62 -23.72
CA ALA A 32 41.76 38.04 -22.44
C ALA A 32 42.85 37.02 -22.06
N GLU A 33 43.37 37.11 -20.84
CA GLU A 33 44.35 36.15 -20.33
C GLU A 33 43.74 34.73 -20.40
N PRO A 34 44.48 33.71 -20.88
CA PRO A 34 43.99 32.34 -20.97
C PRO A 34 43.49 31.86 -19.60
N THR A 35 42.28 31.31 -19.55
CA THR A 35 41.69 30.78 -18.32
C THR A 35 41.75 29.27 -18.31
N ASP A 36 41.78 28.66 -17.12
CA ASP A 36 41.70 27.22 -16.96
C ASP A 36 40.25 26.75 -17.17
N LEU A 37 40.00 26.19 -18.36
CA LEU A 37 38.70 25.71 -18.81
C LEU A 37 38.35 24.31 -18.29
N ALA A 38 39.34 23.60 -17.72
CA ALA A 38 39.11 22.26 -17.19
C ALA A 38 38.46 22.29 -15.81
N ARG A 39 38.69 23.35 -15.02
CA ARG A 39 38.33 23.39 -13.60
C ARG A 39 36.84 23.06 -13.36
N GLY A 40 36.58 22.05 -12.52
CA GLY A 40 35.22 21.63 -12.15
C GLY A 40 34.46 20.87 -13.25
N LYS A 41 35.11 20.55 -14.37
CA LYS A 41 34.53 19.77 -15.46
C LYS A 41 34.70 18.27 -15.25
N SER A 42 33.86 17.49 -15.94
CA SER A 42 33.87 16.03 -15.88
C SER A 42 35.16 15.45 -16.46
N VAL A 43 35.71 14.45 -15.77
CA VAL A 43 36.91 13.71 -16.18
C VAL A 43 36.59 12.22 -16.28
N THR A 44 36.96 11.58 -17.39
CA THR A 44 36.83 10.13 -17.60
C THR A 44 38.19 9.50 -17.91
N ALA A 45 38.37 8.22 -17.58
CA ALA A 45 39.62 7.51 -17.82
C ALA A 45 39.38 6.10 -18.39
N SER A 46 40.39 5.51 -19.02
CA SER A 46 40.35 4.11 -19.49
C SER A 46 40.31 3.07 -18.36
N GLY A 47 40.54 3.49 -17.11
CA GLY A 47 40.52 2.67 -15.92
C GLY A 47 41.06 3.45 -14.71
N SER A 48 40.94 2.87 -13.52
CA SER A 48 41.52 3.46 -12.30
C SER A 48 41.94 2.36 -11.33
N HIS A 49 43.08 2.54 -10.66
CA HIS A 49 43.52 1.70 -9.55
C HIS A 49 42.66 2.02 -8.31
N GLY A 50 42.32 1.00 -7.52
CA GLY A 50 41.41 1.14 -6.38
C GLY A 50 41.86 2.22 -5.40
N GLY A 51 41.01 3.24 -5.20
CA GLY A 51 41.28 4.40 -4.33
C GLY A 51 41.71 5.69 -5.05
N TYR A 52 42.01 5.64 -6.35
CA TYR A 52 42.52 6.79 -7.12
C TYR A 52 41.68 7.06 -8.39
N PRO A 53 40.39 7.46 -8.25
CA PRO A 53 39.48 7.66 -9.37
C PRO A 53 39.86 8.86 -10.25
N ALA A 54 39.36 8.86 -11.49
CA ALA A 54 39.60 9.94 -12.47
C ALA A 54 39.17 11.34 -11.99
N ALA A 55 38.16 11.41 -11.12
CA ALA A 55 37.66 12.67 -10.55
C ALA A 55 38.73 13.42 -9.73
N ASN A 56 39.71 12.71 -9.16
CA ASN A 56 40.80 13.32 -8.41
C ASN A 56 41.75 14.14 -9.29
N ALA A 57 41.73 13.97 -10.61
CA ALA A 57 42.62 14.70 -11.50
C ALA A 57 42.16 16.14 -11.81
N ASN A 58 41.07 16.62 -11.20
CA ASN A 58 40.48 17.93 -11.46
C ASN A 58 39.65 18.45 -10.27
N ASP A 59 39.97 18.00 -9.05
CA ASP A 59 39.28 18.40 -7.82
C ASP A 59 39.91 19.67 -7.19
N GLY A 60 40.99 20.18 -7.81
CA GLY A 60 41.74 21.34 -7.37
C GLY A 60 42.75 21.04 -6.27
N GLN A 61 43.00 19.75 -5.97
CA GLN A 61 43.85 19.29 -4.88
C GLN A 61 45.04 18.50 -5.41
N VAL A 62 46.24 19.07 -5.32
CA VAL A 62 47.45 18.36 -5.78
C VAL A 62 47.88 17.20 -4.87
N ASN A 63 47.23 17.00 -3.73
CA ASN A 63 47.49 15.92 -2.78
C ASN A 63 46.60 14.67 -3.01
N THR A 64 45.57 14.77 -3.84
CA THR A 64 44.83 13.64 -4.40
C THR A 64 45.34 13.39 -5.83
N TYR A 65 45.07 12.21 -6.38
CA TYR A 65 45.44 11.90 -7.77
C TYR A 65 44.61 10.76 -8.37
N TRP A 66 44.57 10.73 -9.69
CA TRP A 66 44.14 9.58 -10.48
C TRP A 66 45.34 8.68 -10.80
N GLU A 67 45.13 7.36 -10.74
CA GLU A 67 46.11 6.36 -11.18
C GLU A 67 45.47 5.33 -12.12
N SER A 68 46.11 5.05 -13.26
CA SER A 68 45.65 4.02 -14.19
C SER A 68 46.02 2.60 -13.76
N ASN A 69 45.34 1.59 -14.32
CA ASN A 69 45.67 0.17 -14.09
C ASN A 69 46.95 -0.32 -14.81
N GLY A 70 47.60 0.54 -15.59
CA GLY A 70 48.72 0.19 -16.47
C GLY A 70 48.75 1.07 -17.72
N HIS A 71 49.56 0.70 -18.72
CA HIS A 71 49.71 1.42 -19.99
C HIS A 71 49.35 0.54 -21.20
N PRO A 72 48.85 1.13 -22.32
CA PRO A 72 48.49 2.53 -22.48
C PRO A 72 47.25 2.91 -21.65
N ALA A 73 47.16 4.16 -21.23
CA ALA A 73 46.01 4.68 -20.48
C ALA A 73 45.55 6.03 -21.02
N THR A 74 44.26 6.35 -20.86
CA THR A 74 43.71 7.64 -21.24
C THR A 74 43.04 8.34 -20.06
N LEU A 75 43.15 9.67 -20.04
CA LEU A 75 42.44 10.57 -19.14
C LEU A 75 41.88 11.74 -19.96
N THR A 76 40.57 11.94 -19.92
CA THR A 76 39.84 12.87 -20.78
C THR A 76 39.07 13.88 -19.94
N VAL A 77 39.34 15.17 -20.13
CA VAL A 77 38.53 16.29 -19.63
C VAL A 77 37.51 16.71 -20.70
N LYS A 78 36.24 16.85 -20.31
CA LYS A 78 35.17 17.38 -21.17
C LYS A 78 34.91 18.85 -20.86
N LEU A 79 35.36 19.76 -21.71
CA LEU A 79 35.22 21.21 -21.52
C LEU A 79 33.77 21.70 -21.65
N GLY A 80 32.93 20.94 -22.38
CA GLY A 80 31.51 21.20 -22.63
C GLY A 80 31.27 21.70 -24.05
N ALA A 81 32.02 22.72 -24.48
CA ALA A 81 31.97 23.29 -25.82
C ALA A 81 33.38 23.45 -26.40
N ASP A 82 33.46 23.67 -27.72
CA ASP A 82 34.71 23.95 -28.41
C ASP A 82 35.42 25.16 -27.79
N ALA A 83 36.71 25.02 -27.54
CA ALA A 83 37.60 26.10 -27.13
C ALA A 83 38.86 26.12 -28.01
N ASP A 84 39.35 27.32 -28.29
CA ASP A 84 40.65 27.51 -28.92
C ASP A 84 41.74 27.36 -27.85
N LEU A 85 42.52 26.29 -27.94
CA LEU A 85 43.44 25.86 -26.88
C LEU A 85 44.83 26.50 -27.04
N HIS A 86 45.45 26.82 -25.89
CA HIS A 86 46.81 27.35 -25.80
C HIS A 86 47.78 26.39 -25.11
N SER A 87 47.40 25.82 -23.96
CA SER A 87 48.26 24.86 -23.25
C SER A 87 47.48 23.89 -22.38
N VAL A 88 48.06 22.72 -22.14
CA VAL A 88 47.57 21.76 -21.14
C VAL A 88 48.64 21.65 -20.06
N VAL A 89 48.25 21.85 -18.81
CA VAL A 89 49.13 21.72 -17.66
C VAL A 89 48.78 20.44 -16.93
N VAL A 90 49.77 19.57 -16.73
CA VAL A 90 49.62 18.33 -15.97
C VAL A 90 50.46 18.46 -14.71
N LYS A 91 49.88 18.15 -13.56
CA LYS A 91 50.55 18.19 -12.27
C LYS A 91 50.52 16.83 -11.59
N LEU A 92 51.55 16.60 -10.78
CA LEU A 92 51.56 15.56 -9.74
C LEU A 92 51.73 16.24 -8.39
N ASN A 93 51.64 15.45 -7.32
CA ASN A 93 51.89 15.96 -5.98
C ASN A 93 53.32 16.55 -5.87
N PRO A 94 53.49 17.80 -5.40
CA PRO A 94 54.78 18.46 -5.34
C PRO A 94 55.69 17.97 -4.20
N ASP A 95 55.18 17.12 -3.29
CA ASP A 95 55.96 16.56 -2.18
C ASP A 95 57.21 15.82 -2.70
N PRO A 96 58.41 16.03 -2.12
CA PRO A 96 59.62 15.31 -2.51
C PRO A 96 59.53 13.78 -2.49
N VAL A 97 58.58 13.19 -1.74
CA VAL A 97 58.30 11.74 -1.80
C VAL A 97 57.84 11.31 -3.21
N TRP A 98 57.27 12.22 -3.98
CA TRP A 98 56.99 12.06 -5.40
C TRP A 98 58.26 12.35 -6.21
N ALA A 99 59.19 11.39 -6.21
CA ALA A 99 60.49 11.43 -6.87
C ALA A 99 60.45 11.92 -8.33
N THR A 100 61.60 12.37 -8.83
CA THR A 100 61.75 12.80 -10.24
C THR A 100 61.38 11.66 -11.17
N ARG A 101 60.45 11.91 -12.11
CA ARG A 101 59.93 10.90 -13.02
C ARG A 101 59.69 11.45 -14.41
N THR A 102 59.71 10.56 -15.40
CA THR A 102 59.28 10.89 -16.76
C THR A 102 57.99 10.14 -17.06
N GLN A 103 56.92 10.86 -17.40
CA GLN A 103 55.73 10.25 -18.00
C GLN A 103 55.70 10.57 -19.49
N GLU A 104 55.48 9.55 -20.30
CA GLU A 104 55.38 9.71 -21.74
C GLU A 104 53.92 9.74 -22.16
N PHE A 105 53.46 10.87 -22.70
CA PHE A 105 52.09 11.02 -23.14
C PHE A 105 51.99 11.91 -24.38
N GLN A 106 50.86 11.81 -25.07
CA GLN A 106 50.45 12.75 -26.11
C GLN A 106 49.17 13.46 -25.70
N VAL A 107 48.93 14.62 -26.29
CA VAL A 107 47.69 15.40 -26.06
C VAL A 107 46.83 15.32 -27.31
N LEU A 108 45.62 14.82 -27.12
CA LEU A 108 44.61 14.69 -28.16
C LEU A 108 43.44 15.63 -27.89
N GLY A 109 42.78 16.05 -28.96
CA GLY A 109 41.61 16.91 -28.93
C GLY A 109 40.49 16.36 -29.79
N ARG A 110 39.26 16.52 -29.32
CA ARG A 110 38.05 16.23 -30.09
C ARG A 110 37.14 17.45 -30.08
N THR A 111 36.72 17.89 -31.26
CA THR A 111 35.75 18.99 -31.38
C THR A 111 34.37 18.54 -30.93
N GLN A 112 33.49 19.48 -30.58
CA GLN A 112 32.12 19.18 -30.13
C GLN A 112 31.28 18.43 -31.18
N SER A 113 31.61 18.56 -32.48
CA SER A 113 30.99 17.82 -33.58
C SER A 113 31.80 16.59 -34.04
N GLY A 114 32.96 16.33 -33.42
CA GLY A 114 33.89 15.29 -33.82
C GLY A 114 33.56 13.94 -33.19
N THR A 115 33.62 12.87 -33.99
CA THR A 115 33.40 11.50 -33.50
C THR A 115 34.66 10.84 -32.96
N GLY A 116 35.85 11.39 -33.22
CA GLY A 116 37.14 10.83 -32.80
C GLY A 116 38.16 11.89 -32.37
N PHE A 117 39.20 11.44 -31.65
CA PHE A 117 40.30 12.28 -31.18
C PHE A 117 41.37 12.49 -32.25
N THR A 118 41.91 13.69 -32.33
CA THR A 118 43.01 14.09 -33.22
C THR A 118 44.19 14.62 -32.41
N SER A 119 45.41 14.51 -32.94
CA SER A 119 46.62 14.92 -32.21
C SER A 119 46.74 16.44 -32.13
N LEU A 120 46.68 16.99 -30.91
CA LEU A 120 47.03 18.40 -30.60
C LEU A 120 48.52 18.55 -30.30
N LYS A 121 49.12 17.52 -29.68
CA LYS A 121 50.56 17.42 -29.45
C LYS A 121 51.00 15.97 -29.55
N ALA A 122 52.02 15.72 -30.36
CA ALA A 122 52.62 14.40 -30.51
C ALA A 122 53.24 13.91 -29.20
N ARG A 123 53.31 12.58 -29.05
CA ARG A 123 53.91 11.86 -27.92
C ARG A 123 55.32 12.37 -27.61
N ALA A 124 55.56 12.69 -26.34
CA ALA A 124 56.87 13.06 -25.82
C ALA A 124 57.03 12.61 -24.37
N GLY A 125 58.29 12.47 -23.92
CA GLY A 125 58.63 12.27 -22.52
C GLY A 125 58.59 13.60 -21.76
N HIS A 126 57.84 13.65 -20.68
CA HIS A 126 57.66 14.83 -19.85
C HIS A 126 58.23 14.60 -18.44
N VAL A 127 59.21 15.42 -18.06
CA VAL A 127 59.90 15.28 -16.76
C VAL A 127 59.17 16.06 -15.68
N PHE A 128 58.73 15.35 -14.66
CA PHE A 128 58.17 15.87 -13.42
C PHE A 128 59.26 15.80 -12.35
N ASN A 129 59.63 16.96 -11.79
CA ASN A 129 60.67 17.06 -10.78
C ASN A 129 60.19 17.97 -9.62
N PRO A 130 60.07 17.45 -8.39
CA PRO A 130 59.55 18.23 -7.27
C PRO A 130 60.44 19.44 -6.92
N ALA A 131 61.74 19.37 -7.20
CA ALA A 131 62.69 20.44 -6.88
C ALA A 131 62.75 21.57 -7.93
N THR A 132 62.60 21.25 -9.22
CA THR A 132 62.84 22.25 -10.29
C THR A 132 61.57 22.75 -10.97
N ASN A 133 60.50 21.96 -11.01
CA ASN A 133 59.22 22.38 -11.60
C ASN A 133 58.01 22.06 -10.72
N ALA A 134 58.23 21.76 -9.44
CA ALA A 134 57.18 21.40 -8.49
C ALA A 134 56.23 20.32 -9.04
N ASN A 135 56.80 19.33 -9.75
CA ASN A 135 56.05 18.27 -10.44
C ASN A 135 54.93 18.80 -11.35
N THR A 136 55.21 19.88 -12.08
CA THR A 136 54.28 20.51 -13.04
C THR A 136 54.90 20.56 -14.43
N VAL A 137 54.14 20.13 -15.43
CA VAL A 137 54.51 20.19 -16.84
C VAL A 137 53.46 20.97 -17.60
N THR A 138 53.89 22.00 -18.33
CA THR A 138 53.05 22.76 -19.27
C THR A 138 53.36 22.33 -20.69
N VAL A 139 52.35 21.85 -21.42
CA VAL A 139 52.43 21.40 -22.80
C VAL A 139 51.74 22.43 -23.71
N PRO A 140 52.48 23.19 -24.53
CA PRO A 140 51.87 24.09 -25.51
C PRO A 140 51.13 23.29 -26.58
N VAL A 141 49.86 23.62 -26.78
CA VAL A 141 48.98 23.01 -27.79
C VAL A 141 48.37 24.11 -28.66
N SER A 142 47.93 23.72 -29.85
CA SER A 142 47.17 24.61 -30.74
C SER A 142 46.07 23.78 -31.41
N GLY A 143 44.87 24.31 -31.47
CA GLY A 143 43.73 23.64 -32.09
C GLY A 143 42.45 23.90 -31.30
N ARG A 144 41.32 23.54 -31.92
CA ARG A 144 40.00 23.66 -31.31
C ARG A 144 39.53 22.31 -30.80
N ALA A 145 39.08 22.24 -29.56
CA ALA A 145 38.52 21.02 -28.99
C ALA A 145 37.51 21.31 -27.88
N ALA A 146 36.53 20.44 -27.73
CA ALA A 146 35.59 20.38 -26.62
C ALA A 146 35.98 19.30 -25.60
N ASP A 147 36.73 18.27 -26.02
CA ASP A 147 37.36 17.30 -25.13
C ASP A 147 38.87 17.29 -25.32
N VAL A 148 39.61 17.23 -24.22
CA VAL A 148 41.07 17.08 -24.21
C VAL A 148 41.43 15.77 -23.55
N GLN A 149 42.14 14.90 -24.26
CA GLN A 149 42.59 13.61 -23.77
C GLN A 149 44.11 13.54 -23.68
N LEU A 150 44.60 13.16 -22.51
CA LEU A 150 45.96 12.69 -22.33
C LEU A 150 45.99 11.18 -22.58
N GLN A 151 46.85 10.74 -23.49
CA GLN A 151 47.11 9.31 -23.71
C GLN A 151 48.54 8.99 -23.27
N PHE A 152 48.66 8.20 -22.22
CA PHE A 152 49.91 7.82 -21.56
C PHE A 152 50.43 6.47 -22.06
N PHE A 153 51.75 6.35 -22.15
CA PHE A 153 52.45 5.18 -22.65
C PHE A 153 53.50 4.62 -21.68
N SER A 154 54.06 5.46 -20.80
CA SER A 154 54.99 5.03 -19.76
C SER A 154 55.04 6.00 -18.58
N ASN A 155 55.47 5.50 -17.42
CA ASN A 155 55.82 6.25 -16.21
C ASN A 155 57.05 5.57 -15.58
N THR A 156 58.14 6.31 -15.33
CA THR A 156 59.38 5.71 -14.83
C THR A 156 59.33 5.31 -13.35
N GLU A 157 58.37 5.82 -12.57
CA GLU A 157 58.31 5.64 -11.11
C GLU A 157 57.03 4.96 -10.60
N ALA A 158 56.10 4.57 -11.49
CA ALA A 158 54.88 3.85 -11.11
C ALA A 158 54.41 2.90 -12.23
N PRO A 159 53.67 1.82 -11.91
CA PRO A 159 53.17 0.87 -12.91
C PRO A 159 52.07 1.46 -13.82
N GLY A 160 51.40 2.53 -13.37
CA GLY A 160 50.36 3.25 -14.11
C GLY A 160 50.68 4.72 -14.35
N ALA A 161 49.86 5.36 -15.18
CA ALA A 161 49.86 6.82 -15.34
C ALA A 161 49.29 7.46 -14.08
N GLN A 162 49.88 8.56 -13.64
CA GLN A 162 49.40 9.31 -12.48
C GLN A 162 49.17 10.77 -12.86
N VAL A 163 48.06 11.35 -12.41
CA VAL A 163 47.74 12.78 -12.61
C VAL A 163 47.04 13.30 -11.36
N ALA A 164 47.63 14.30 -10.71
CA ALA A 164 47.00 15.01 -9.61
C ALA A 164 46.07 16.11 -10.13
N GLU A 165 46.51 16.88 -11.14
CA GLU A 165 45.66 17.88 -11.78
C GLU A 165 45.91 17.94 -13.29
N ILE A 166 44.84 17.99 -14.08
CA ILE A 166 44.85 18.37 -15.50
C ILE A 166 44.15 19.71 -15.68
N GLN A 167 44.88 20.71 -16.12
CA GLN A 167 44.38 22.05 -16.42
C GLN A 167 44.45 22.30 -17.92
N VAL A 168 43.44 22.95 -18.49
CA VAL A 168 43.39 23.24 -19.94
C VAL A 168 43.20 24.73 -20.12
N PHE A 169 44.23 25.41 -20.61
CA PHE A 169 44.21 26.85 -20.84
C PHE A 169 43.85 27.16 -22.29
N GLY A 170 42.85 28.01 -22.48
CA GLY A 170 42.40 28.46 -23.80
C GLY A 170 41.37 29.57 -23.70
N THR A 171 40.74 29.88 -24.84
CA THR A 171 39.60 30.80 -24.95
C THR A 171 38.40 30.05 -25.51
N PRO A 172 37.20 30.13 -24.90
CA PRO A 172 35.99 29.54 -25.45
C PRO A 172 35.75 29.99 -26.91
N ALA A 173 35.38 29.05 -27.79
CA ALA A 173 35.01 29.37 -29.17
C ALA A 173 33.55 29.85 -29.25
N PRO A 174 33.13 30.50 -30.35
CA PRO A 174 31.75 30.93 -30.49
C PRO A 174 30.74 29.76 -30.48
N ASN A 175 29.77 29.80 -29.56
CA ASN A 175 28.66 28.85 -29.43
C ASN A 175 27.33 29.60 -29.16
N PRO A 176 26.15 29.02 -29.44
CA PRO A 176 24.88 29.56 -28.97
C PRO A 176 24.73 29.40 -27.45
N ASP A 177 23.78 30.12 -26.86
CA ASP A 177 23.44 30.08 -25.43
C ASP A 177 21.94 30.38 -25.29
N LEU A 178 21.10 29.36 -25.34
CA LEU A 178 19.65 29.40 -25.33
C LEU A 178 19.11 29.50 -23.91
N THR A 179 18.57 30.67 -23.60
CA THR A 179 17.88 30.91 -22.34
C THR A 179 16.39 31.12 -22.58
N VAL A 180 15.55 30.68 -21.63
CA VAL A 180 14.18 31.22 -21.54
C VAL A 180 14.25 32.55 -20.79
N SER A 181 14.10 33.64 -21.52
CA SER A 181 14.26 35.01 -21.02
C SER A 181 12.97 35.60 -20.42
N ALA A 182 11.80 35.15 -20.88
CA ALA A 182 10.50 35.55 -20.36
C ALA A 182 9.51 34.37 -20.37
N LEU A 183 8.57 34.37 -19.42
CA LEU A 183 7.51 33.37 -19.31
C LEU A 183 6.27 34.03 -18.68
N SER A 184 5.12 33.84 -19.30
CA SER A 184 3.82 34.42 -18.93
C SER A 184 2.68 33.51 -19.41
N TRP A 185 1.43 33.81 -19.09
CA TRP A 185 0.28 33.02 -19.52
C TRP A 185 -0.96 33.90 -19.78
N SER A 186 -1.90 33.37 -20.55
CA SER A 186 -3.20 33.98 -20.83
C SER A 186 -4.31 32.93 -20.75
N PRO A 187 -5.49 33.24 -20.18
CA PRO A 187 -5.81 34.47 -19.42
C PRO A 187 -4.92 34.66 -18.19
N SER A 188 -4.71 35.90 -17.72
CA SER A 188 -3.80 36.18 -16.58
C SER A 188 -4.33 35.65 -15.24
N ALA A 189 -5.65 35.49 -15.12
CA ALA A 189 -6.34 34.88 -13.99
C ALA A 189 -7.40 33.90 -14.53
N PRO A 190 -6.99 32.71 -15.01
CA PRO A 190 -7.91 31.73 -15.56
C PRO A 190 -8.71 31.04 -14.45
N SER A 191 -9.88 30.54 -14.80
CA SER A 191 -10.70 29.63 -14.01
C SER A 191 -10.57 28.19 -14.51
N GLU A 192 -11.08 27.23 -13.75
CA GLU A 192 -11.07 25.81 -14.13
C GLU A 192 -11.80 25.49 -15.45
N THR A 193 -12.59 26.43 -15.97
CA THR A 193 -13.30 26.33 -17.25
C THR A 193 -12.56 26.96 -18.43
N ASP A 194 -11.51 27.76 -18.18
CA ASP A 194 -10.77 28.51 -19.21
C ASP A 194 -9.64 27.69 -19.84
N ASP A 195 -9.48 27.81 -21.16
CA ASP A 195 -8.29 27.28 -21.85
C ASP A 195 -7.08 28.19 -21.62
N ILE A 196 -5.98 27.61 -21.13
CA ILE A 196 -4.77 28.35 -20.78
C ILE A 196 -3.71 28.21 -21.87
N THR A 197 -3.04 29.31 -22.19
CA THR A 197 -1.87 29.34 -23.08
C THR A 197 -0.68 29.96 -22.36
N VAL A 198 0.44 29.25 -22.30
CA VAL A 198 1.71 29.75 -21.75
C VAL A 198 2.54 30.35 -22.90
N GLN A 199 3.00 31.58 -22.70
CA GLN A 199 3.85 32.32 -23.64
C GLN A 199 5.26 32.50 -23.06
N GLY A 200 6.28 32.09 -23.81
CA GLY A 200 7.68 32.24 -23.46
C GLY A 200 8.45 33.10 -24.46
N THR A 201 9.68 33.47 -24.11
CA THR A 201 10.65 34.06 -25.06
C THR A 201 11.98 33.35 -24.93
N VAL A 202 12.37 32.63 -25.97
CA VAL A 202 13.69 31.99 -26.06
C VAL A 202 14.68 33.01 -26.62
N ARG A 203 15.83 33.16 -25.98
CA ARG A 203 16.90 34.08 -26.39
C ARG A 203 18.19 33.30 -26.59
N ASN A 204 18.87 33.55 -27.71
CA ASN A 204 20.25 33.12 -27.89
C ASN A 204 21.18 34.24 -27.40
N GLY A 205 21.73 34.09 -26.19
CA GLY A 205 22.72 34.98 -25.58
C GLY A 205 24.15 34.75 -26.06
N GLY A 206 24.38 33.69 -26.83
CA GLY A 206 25.69 33.23 -27.25
C GLY A 206 26.27 34.07 -28.38
N THR A 207 27.49 33.72 -28.79
CA THR A 207 28.24 34.44 -29.82
C THR A 207 28.14 33.78 -31.20
N ALA A 208 27.47 32.63 -31.31
CA ALA A 208 27.16 31.93 -32.56
C ALA A 208 25.64 31.75 -32.77
N PRO A 209 25.17 31.56 -34.03
CA PRO A 209 23.77 31.23 -34.29
C PRO A 209 23.41 29.83 -33.78
N SER A 210 22.19 29.67 -33.26
CA SER A 210 21.59 28.39 -32.89
C SER A 210 20.79 27.80 -34.05
N PRO A 211 20.85 26.48 -34.29
CA PRO A 211 19.86 25.78 -35.12
C PRO A 211 18.47 25.78 -34.45
N ALA A 212 17.48 25.25 -35.16
CA ALA A 212 16.12 25.08 -34.61
C ALA A 212 16.12 24.03 -33.49
N THR A 213 15.29 24.23 -32.47
CA THR A 213 15.07 23.30 -31.36
C THR A 213 13.61 23.38 -30.89
N THR A 214 13.30 22.93 -29.68
CA THR A 214 11.98 22.97 -29.05
C THR A 214 12.05 23.58 -27.66
N VAL A 215 10.90 23.97 -27.13
CA VAL A 215 10.73 24.35 -25.74
C VAL A 215 9.62 23.51 -25.13
N ASN A 216 9.86 22.94 -23.96
CA ASN A 216 8.85 22.27 -23.15
C ASN A 216 8.34 23.22 -22.08
N VAL A 217 7.03 23.23 -21.85
CA VAL A 217 6.39 23.93 -20.74
C VAL A 217 5.90 22.90 -19.74
N SER A 218 6.18 23.14 -18.46
CA SER A 218 5.74 22.32 -17.34
C SER A 218 4.86 23.10 -16.38
N LEU A 219 3.84 22.42 -15.83
CA LEU A 219 3.00 22.92 -14.75
C LEU A 219 3.11 21.96 -13.56
N GLY A 220 3.50 22.47 -12.40
CA GLY A 220 3.67 21.64 -11.20
C GLY A 220 4.75 20.55 -11.33
N GLY A 221 5.72 20.74 -12.23
CA GLY A 221 6.81 19.78 -12.48
C GLY A 221 6.54 18.77 -13.59
N ALA A 222 5.31 18.69 -14.13
CA ALA A 222 4.98 17.82 -15.26
C ALA A 222 4.98 18.58 -16.58
N VAL A 223 5.57 18.02 -17.63
CA VAL A 223 5.53 18.59 -18.99
C VAL A 223 4.10 18.49 -19.52
N VAL A 224 3.52 19.64 -19.88
CA VAL A 224 2.12 19.75 -20.31
C VAL A 224 1.96 20.16 -21.77
N GLY A 225 3.05 20.51 -22.43
CA GLY A 225 3.06 20.86 -23.85
C GLY A 225 4.43 21.34 -24.31
N SER A 226 4.59 21.47 -25.62
CA SER A 226 5.84 21.90 -26.27
C SER A 226 5.56 22.80 -27.46
N ALA A 227 6.53 23.64 -27.83
CA ALA A 227 6.50 24.42 -29.07
C ALA A 227 7.84 24.37 -29.81
N PRO A 228 7.85 24.44 -31.16
CA PRO A 228 9.07 24.57 -31.92
C PRO A 228 9.69 25.96 -31.78
N VAL A 229 11.02 26.02 -31.77
CA VAL A 229 11.84 27.23 -31.81
C VAL A 229 12.65 27.18 -33.11
N GLY A 230 12.43 28.14 -34.00
CA GLY A 230 13.23 28.25 -35.23
C GLY A 230 14.70 28.60 -34.96
N PRO A 231 15.58 28.59 -35.98
CA PRO A 231 16.97 29.01 -35.82
C PRO A 231 17.07 30.45 -35.30
N LEU A 232 18.02 30.70 -34.39
CA LEU A 232 18.20 32.00 -33.72
C LEU A 232 19.61 32.54 -33.93
N ALA A 233 19.75 33.70 -34.56
CA ALA A 233 21.04 34.40 -34.65
C ALA A 233 21.57 34.79 -33.25
N ALA A 234 22.89 35.00 -33.14
CA ALA A 234 23.52 35.49 -31.91
C ALA A 234 22.85 36.79 -31.43
N GLY A 235 22.43 36.83 -30.17
CA GLY A 235 21.71 37.94 -29.55
C GLY A 235 20.20 38.03 -29.86
N ALA A 236 19.68 37.21 -30.77
CA ALA A 236 18.27 37.24 -31.16
C ALA A 236 17.34 36.55 -30.14
N SER A 237 16.03 36.80 -30.26
CA SER A 237 15.02 36.14 -29.44
C SER A 237 13.78 35.79 -30.27
N ALA A 238 13.11 34.70 -29.91
CA ALA A 238 11.84 34.27 -30.53
C ALA A 238 10.76 34.07 -29.46
N PRO A 239 9.53 34.58 -29.69
CA PRO A 239 8.40 34.24 -28.85
C PRO A 239 7.95 32.80 -29.15
N VAL A 240 7.45 32.12 -28.12
CA VAL A 240 6.90 30.77 -28.18
C VAL A 240 5.57 30.74 -27.46
N SER A 241 4.62 29.95 -27.96
CA SER A 241 3.28 29.83 -27.39
C SER A 241 2.91 28.36 -27.29
N VAL A 242 2.52 27.92 -26.10
CA VAL A 242 2.16 26.53 -25.78
C VAL A 242 0.76 26.52 -25.18
N ALA A 243 -0.19 25.91 -25.88
CA ALA A 243 -1.52 25.65 -25.34
C ALA A 243 -1.41 24.55 -24.29
N VAL A 244 -1.84 24.84 -23.06
CA VAL A 244 -1.80 23.90 -21.93
C VAL A 244 -3.19 23.46 -21.48
N GLY A 245 -4.24 23.88 -22.19
CA GLY A 245 -5.63 23.47 -21.97
C GLY A 245 -6.22 23.94 -20.63
N LYS A 246 -7.38 23.39 -20.28
CA LYS A 246 -8.03 23.62 -18.99
C LYS A 246 -7.28 22.94 -17.86
N ARG A 247 -7.32 23.54 -16.68
CA ARG A 247 -6.65 23.02 -15.48
C ARG A 247 -7.62 23.05 -14.30
N PRO A 248 -7.59 22.06 -13.40
CA PRO A 248 -8.32 22.16 -12.15
C PRO A 248 -7.95 23.43 -11.38
N GLN A 249 -8.83 23.88 -10.49
CA GLN A 249 -8.50 24.94 -9.54
C GLN A 249 -7.23 24.57 -8.77
N GLY A 250 -6.26 25.49 -8.71
CA GLY A 250 -4.98 25.18 -8.10
C GLY A 250 -3.91 26.22 -8.39
N SER A 251 -2.77 26.05 -7.73
CA SER A 251 -1.59 26.88 -7.92
C SER A 251 -0.49 26.04 -8.56
N TYR A 252 -0.12 26.38 -9.80
CA TYR A 252 0.84 25.63 -10.60
C TYR A 252 2.12 26.45 -10.78
N THR A 253 3.26 25.91 -10.35
CA THR A 253 4.55 26.44 -10.75
C THR A 253 4.69 26.28 -12.26
N VAL A 254 4.97 27.37 -12.98
CA VAL A 254 5.17 27.35 -14.43
C VAL A 254 6.66 27.38 -14.72
N SER A 255 7.15 26.39 -15.43
CA SER A 255 8.53 26.39 -15.93
C SER A 255 8.56 26.10 -17.42
N ALA A 256 9.61 26.56 -18.07
CA ALA A 256 9.91 26.22 -19.44
C ALA A 256 11.40 25.84 -19.57
N LEU A 257 11.68 24.87 -20.43
CA LEU A 257 13.01 24.38 -20.74
C LEU A 257 13.18 24.39 -22.26
N VAL A 258 14.10 25.22 -22.77
CA VAL A 258 14.50 25.19 -24.18
C VAL A 258 15.54 24.08 -24.40
N ASP A 259 15.51 23.47 -25.58
CA ASP A 259 16.34 22.32 -25.94
C ASP A 259 16.32 21.19 -24.91
N PRO A 260 15.13 20.68 -24.55
CA PRO A 260 14.99 19.70 -23.47
C PRO A 260 15.68 18.35 -23.74
N THR A 261 16.14 18.13 -24.96
CA THR A 261 16.87 16.93 -25.39
C THR A 261 18.37 17.15 -25.52
N ASP A 262 18.89 18.34 -25.20
CA ASP A 262 20.32 18.67 -25.20
C ASP A 262 20.97 18.38 -26.57
N THR A 263 20.29 18.80 -27.64
CA THR A 263 20.68 18.54 -29.04
C THR A 263 21.45 19.68 -29.68
N VAL A 264 21.30 20.89 -29.15
CA VAL A 264 22.08 22.07 -29.49
C VAL A 264 23.22 22.14 -28.49
N VAL A 265 24.46 22.11 -28.95
CA VAL A 265 25.60 22.34 -28.04
C VAL A 265 25.71 23.83 -27.78
N GLU A 266 25.70 24.21 -26.51
CA GLU A 266 25.66 25.59 -26.05
C GLU A 266 26.92 25.97 -25.27
N SER A 267 27.11 27.25 -24.97
CA SER A 267 28.19 27.67 -24.07
C SER A 267 27.90 27.38 -22.60
N ASP A 268 26.62 27.26 -22.23
CA ASP A 268 26.17 26.97 -20.86
C ASP A 268 24.81 26.23 -20.84
N GLU A 269 24.86 24.89 -20.86
CA GLU A 269 23.67 24.03 -20.80
C GLU A 269 22.88 24.14 -19.48
N THR A 270 23.39 24.87 -18.48
CA THR A 270 22.75 24.92 -17.16
C THR A 270 21.71 26.03 -17.04
N ASN A 271 21.59 26.89 -18.05
CA ASN A 271 20.74 28.10 -18.01
C ASN A 271 19.48 28.02 -18.90
N ASN A 272 19.21 26.87 -19.51
CA ASN A 272 18.12 26.65 -20.45
C ASN A 272 16.71 26.67 -19.81
N SER A 273 16.63 26.59 -18.48
CA SER A 273 15.37 26.57 -17.76
C SER A 273 15.02 27.92 -17.14
N ARG A 274 13.74 28.30 -17.23
CA ARG A 274 13.16 29.39 -16.44
C ARG A 274 11.92 28.90 -15.72
N THR A 275 11.84 29.22 -14.43
CA THR A 275 10.64 29.05 -13.62
C THR A 275 10.09 30.43 -13.23
N THR A 276 8.77 30.61 -13.26
CA THR A 276 8.15 31.86 -12.83
C THR A 276 8.25 32.04 -11.32
N ALA A 277 8.44 33.29 -10.87
CA ALA A 277 8.50 33.61 -9.44
C ALA A 277 7.14 33.48 -8.74
N SER A 278 6.06 33.75 -9.46
CA SER A 278 4.68 33.52 -9.01
C SER A 278 4.09 32.32 -9.76
N PRO A 279 3.30 31.48 -9.08
CA PRO A 279 2.60 30.39 -9.74
C PRO A 279 1.45 30.91 -10.60
N LEU A 280 1.08 30.12 -11.62
CA LEU A 280 -0.20 30.21 -12.30
C LEU A 280 -1.29 29.79 -11.32
N VAL A 281 -2.14 30.71 -10.90
CA VAL A 281 -3.29 30.43 -10.05
C VAL A 281 -4.52 30.27 -10.93
N VAL A 282 -5.04 29.07 -11.00
CA VAL A 282 -6.32 28.76 -11.64
C VAL A 282 -7.39 28.88 -10.58
N GLY A 283 -8.26 29.87 -10.75
CA GLY A 283 -9.38 30.14 -9.87
C GLY A 283 -10.56 29.22 -10.12
N GLN A 284 -11.57 29.35 -9.27
CA GLN A 284 -12.85 28.69 -9.48
C GLN A 284 -13.69 29.44 -10.51
N SER A 285 -14.55 28.73 -11.24
CA SER A 285 -15.45 29.35 -12.22
C SER A 285 -16.45 30.29 -11.52
N PRO A 286 -16.88 31.40 -12.17
CA PRO A 286 -17.91 32.28 -11.63
C PRO A 286 -19.26 31.58 -11.47
N GLY A 287 -19.80 31.51 -10.26
CA GLY A 287 -21.09 30.88 -9.96
C GLY A 287 -21.11 30.09 -8.64
N PRO A 288 -22.28 29.63 -8.18
CA PRO A 288 -22.39 28.71 -7.06
C PRO A 288 -21.88 27.30 -7.44
N ASP A 289 -21.37 26.57 -6.45
CA ASP A 289 -20.86 25.20 -6.61
C ASP A 289 -20.89 24.51 -5.26
N LEU A 290 -21.90 23.69 -5.06
CA LEU A 290 -22.20 22.92 -3.87
C LEU A 290 -21.46 21.59 -3.91
N GLU A 291 -21.07 21.15 -2.73
CA GLU A 291 -20.55 19.81 -2.52
C GLU A 291 -20.96 19.35 -1.13
N VAL A 292 -21.21 18.05 -0.98
CA VAL A 292 -21.40 17.47 0.34
C VAL A 292 -20.04 17.05 0.90
N ARG A 293 -19.66 17.61 2.05
CA ARG A 293 -18.37 17.30 2.71
C ARG A 293 -18.43 16.17 3.71
N SER A 294 -19.54 16.03 4.41
CA SER A 294 -19.69 14.98 5.42
C SER A 294 -21.15 14.72 5.77
N ILE A 295 -21.39 13.53 6.30
CA ILE A 295 -22.64 13.13 6.93
C ILE A 295 -22.31 12.81 8.39
N THR A 296 -22.97 13.41 9.36
CA THR A 296 -22.83 13.08 10.78
C THR A 296 -24.10 12.38 11.25
N SER A 297 -23.97 11.29 11.99
CA SER A 297 -25.08 10.56 12.62
C SER A 297 -25.11 10.85 14.12
N SER A 298 -26.32 10.92 14.69
CA SER A 298 -26.53 11.01 16.13
C SER A 298 -27.63 10.00 16.55
N PRO A 299 -27.30 9.02 17.41
CA PRO A 299 -25.97 8.75 17.99
C PRO A 299 -24.96 8.33 16.91
N ALA A 300 -23.67 8.62 17.14
CA ALA A 300 -22.60 8.30 16.17
C ALA A 300 -22.43 6.78 15.97
N ASN A 301 -22.65 6.00 17.04
CA ASN A 301 -22.64 4.53 17.06
C ASN A 301 -24.01 4.03 17.55
N PRO A 302 -25.02 3.94 16.68
CA PRO A 302 -26.35 3.52 17.09
C PRO A 302 -26.37 2.04 17.49
N ALA A 303 -27.07 1.75 18.59
CA ALA A 303 -27.49 0.38 18.90
C ALA A 303 -28.63 -0.05 17.97
N VAL A 304 -28.81 -1.35 17.77
CA VAL A 304 -29.93 -1.90 17.02
C VAL A 304 -31.25 -1.41 17.62
N GLY A 305 -32.14 -0.88 16.78
CA GLY A 305 -33.41 -0.29 17.16
C GLY A 305 -33.37 1.19 17.56
N ALA A 306 -32.19 1.81 17.66
CA ALA A 306 -32.07 3.23 18.01
C ALA A 306 -32.56 4.14 16.86
N ALA A 307 -33.24 5.24 17.19
CA ALA A 307 -33.53 6.30 16.22
C ALA A 307 -32.27 7.12 15.95
N VAL A 308 -31.90 7.27 14.67
CA VAL A 308 -30.71 7.98 14.20
C VAL A 308 -31.12 9.21 13.41
N SER A 309 -30.69 10.38 13.89
CA SER A 309 -30.78 11.64 13.15
C SER A 309 -29.48 11.91 12.40
N PHE A 310 -29.57 12.65 11.29
CA PHE A 310 -28.40 13.00 10.48
C PHE A 310 -28.27 14.51 10.26
N THR A 311 -27.02 14.95 10.17
CA THR A 311 -26.63 16.29 9.77
C THR A 311 -25.67 16.20 8.59
N VAL A 312 -25.94 16.92 7.51
CA VAL A 312 -25.13 16.92 6.29
C VAL A 312 -24.40 18.26 6.18
N ALA A 313 -23.08 18.24 6.04
CA ALA A 313 -22.30 19.44 5.81
C ALA A 313 -22.27 19.73 4.30
N VAL A 314 -22.95 20.79 3.87
CA VAL A 314 -22.96 21.26 2.48
C VAL A 314 -22.05 22.48 2.37
N HIS A 315 -21.04 22.39 1.51
CA HIS A 315 -20.10 23.47 1.24
C HIS A 315 -20.40 24.09 -0.11
N ASN A 316 -20.46 25.41 -0.19
CA ASN A 316 -20.45 26.12 -1.46
C ASN A 316 -19.00 26.50 -1.74
N ARG A 317 -18.29 25.70 -2.53
CA ARG A 317 -16.94 26.07 -2.98
C ARG A 317 -16.99 27.26 -3.92
N GLY A 318 -18.08 27.42 -4.67
CA GLY A 318 -18.28 28.44 -5.69
C GLY A 318 -18.10 29.89 -5.22
N THR A 319 -17.98 30.79 -6.20
CA THR A 319 -17.82 32.24 -5.99
C THR A 319 -19.16 32.99 -5.88
N GLY A 320 -20.26 32.35 -6.30
CA GLY A 320 -21.63 32.86 -6.16
C GLY A 320 -22.31 32.31 -4.91
N ALA A 321 -23.06 33.14 -4.19
CA ALA A 321 -23.84 32.68 -3.04
C ALA A 321 -25.10 31.90 -3.47
N VAL A 322 -25.49 30.89 -2.70
CA VAL A 322 -26.74 30.15 -2.87
C VAL A 322 -27.78 30.65 -1.87
N SER A 323 -28.98 30.97 -2.37
CA SER A 323 -30.11 31.36 -1.51
C SER A 323 -30.67 30.16 -0.75
N ALA A 324 -31.29 30.39 0.40
CA ALA A 324 -31.95 29.32 1.15
C ALA A 324 -33.08 28.68 0.31
N GLY A 325 -33.26 27.37 0.42
CA GLY A 325 -34.41 26.67 -0.16
C GLY A 325 -34.10 25.43 -0.99
N THR A 326 -32.84 25.16 -1.33
CA THR A 326 -32.48 23.88 -1.97
C THR A 326 -32.73 22.71 -1.02
N VAL A 327 -32.93 21.51 -1.57
CA VAL A 327 -33.18 20.31 -0.78
C VAL A 327 -31.88 19.53 -0.60
N THR A 328 -31.41 19.38 0.64
CA THR A 328 -30.41 18.36 0.95
C THR A 328 -31.12 17.05 1.27
N ARG A 329 -30.83 16.00 0.52
CA ARG A 329 -31.44 14.68 0.68
C ARG A 329 -30.43 13.68 1.19
N LEU A 330 -30.82 12.80 2.10
CA LEU A 330 -30.07 11.61 2.48
C LEU A 330 -30.93 10.37 2.29
N THR A 331 -30.37 9.34 1.66
CA THR A 331 -30.97 8.01 1.60
C THR A 331 -30.17 7.04 2.46
N VAL A 332 -30.89 6.18 3.20
CA VAL A 332 -30.33 5.10 4.03
C VAL A 332 -31.29 3.92 4.02
N GLY A 333 -30.87 2.80 3.42
CA GLY A 333 -31.79 1.69 3.12
C GLY A 333 -32.98 2.17 2.28
N SER A 334 -34.21 1.88 2.72
CA SER A 334 -35.45 2.37 2.11
C SER A 334 -35.91 3.75 2.63
N THR A 335 -35.16 4.36 3.55
CA THR A 335 -35.54 5.64 4.18
C THR A 335 -34.91 6.81 3.41
N THR A 336 -35.74 7.78 3.06
CA THR A 336 -35.32 9.07 2.49
C THR A 336 -35.62 10.18 3.49
N LEU A 337 -34.59 10.92 3.88
CA LEU A 337 -34.69 12.08 4.78
C LEU A 337 -34.30 13.34 4.01
N ASN A 338 -35.07 14.42 4.18
CA ASN A 338 -34.81 15.70 3.52
C ASN A 338 -34.61 16.79 4.58
N GLY A 339 -33.73 17.73 4.27
CA GLY A 339 -33.57 18.99 5.01
C GLY A 339 -33.58 20.17 4.04
N THR A 340 -34.12 21.30 4.46
CA THR A 340 -34.02 22.55 3.70
C THR A 340 -32.66 23.16 3.95
N THR A 341 -31.88 23.32 2.89
CA THR A 341 -30.55 23.93 2.95
C THR A 341 -30.69 25.43 3.25
N PRO A 342 -30.03 25.96 4.29
CA PRO A 342 -29.94 27.40 4.52
C PRO A 342 -29.19 28.12 3.40
N ALA A 343 -29.22 29.45 3.39
CA ALA A 343 -28.40 30.21 2.45
C ALA A 343 -26.91 29.91 2.69
N ILE A 344 -26.16 29.64 1.62
CA ILE A 344 -24.74 29.31 1.68
C ILE A 344 -23.95 30.39 0.94
N PRO A 345 -23.27 31.30 1.68
CA PRO A 345 -22.32 32.23 1.08
C PRO A 345 -21.23 31.49 0.30
N ALA A 346 -20.62 32.17 -0.67
CA ALA A 346 -19.43 31.68 -1.37
C ALA A 346 -18.32 31.28 -0.38
N GLY A 347 -17.72 30.12 -0.56
CA GLY A 347 -16.69 29.54 0.30
C GLY A 347 -17.16 29.07 1.69
N ALA A 348 -18.46 29.12 2.00
CA ALA A 348 -18.98 28.74 3.31
C ALA A 348 -19.47 27.28 3.33
N THR A 349 -19.47 26.68 4.53
CA THR A 349 -20.12 25.40 4.80
C THR A 349 -21.27 25.59 5.77
N VAL A 350 -22.42 24.99 5.49
CA VAL A 350 -23.55 24.93 6.40
C VAL A 350 -23.86 23.49 6.78
N ASN A 351 -24.28 23.28 8.01
CA ASN A 351 -24.74 21.99 8.50
C ASN A 351 -26.25 21.92 8.38
N VAL A 352 -26.74 21.11 7.43
CA VAL A 352 -28.16 20.89 7.18
C VAL A 352 -28.64 19.75 8.06
N THR A 353 -29.52 20.06 9.01
CA THR A 353 -30.20 19.04 9.81
C THR A 353 -31.34 18.44 9.00
N LEU A 354 -31.38 17.11 8.88
CA LEU A 354 -32.43 16.44 8.13
C LEU A 354 -33.66 16.20 9.00
N GLY A 355 -34.85 16.36 8.43
CA GLY A 355 -36.10 16.05 9.10
C GLY A 355 -36.35 14.54 9.19
N GLY A 356 -36.76 14.07 10.37
CA GLY A 356 -37.04 12.66 10.64
C GLY A 356 -35.85 11.89 11.23
N SER A 357 -35.99 10.57 11.31
CA SER A 357 -34.95 9.67 11.79
C SER A 357 -34.98 8.35 11.04
N TRP A 358 -33.84 7.69 10.94
CA TRP A 358 -33.74 6.29 10.51
C TRP A 358 -33.67 5.39 11.76
N THR A 359 -34.47 4.32 11.81
CA THR A 359 -34.34 3.32 12.87
C THR A 359 -33.20 2.38 12.51
N ALA A 360 -32.17 2.36 13.34
CA ALA A 360 -30.96 1.60 13.13
C ALA A 360 -31.26 0.09 13.10
N THR A 361 -30.96 -0.57 11.99
CA THR A 361 -31.07 -2.03 11.85
C THR A 361 -29.69 -2.65 11.97
N SER A 362 -29.57 -3.78 12.66
CA SER A 362 -28.29 -4.50 12.80
C SER A 362 -27.58 -4.66 11.46
N GLY A 363 -26.27 -4.43 11.47
CA GLY A 363 -25.45 -4.50 10.27
C GLY A 363 -25.25 -3.15 9.58
N GLY A 364 -24.75 -3.19 8.35
CA GLY A 364 -24.31 -2.03 7.58
C GLY A 364 -25.40 -1.44 6.69
N ALA A 365 -25.38 -0.12 6.55
CA ALA A 365 -26.19 0.64 5.61
C ALA A 365 -25.33 1.72 4.94
N THR A 366 -25.57 1.98 3.65
CA THR A 366 -24.94 3.10 2.94
C THR A 366 -25.79 4.34 3.12
N LEU A 367 -25.17 5.41 3.60
CA LEU A 367 -25.72 6.76 3.64
C LEU A 367 -25.30 7.46 2.35
N THR A 368 -26.25 7.94 1.55
CA THR A 368 -25.95 8.78 0.38
C THR A 368 -26.62 10.13 0.55
N ALA A 369 -25.84 11.18 0.69
CA ALA A 369 -26.32 12.55 0.78
C ALA A 369 -26.10 13.28 -0.55
N THR A 370 -27.10 14.06 -0.97
CA THR A 370 -27.07 14.88 -2.18
C THR A 370 -27.46 16.31 -1.81
N ALA A 371 -26.58 17.27 -2.06
CA ALA A 371 -26.89 18.70 -2.04
C ALA A 371 -27.75 19.04 -3.25
N ASP A 372 -28.65 20.02 -3.10
CA ASP A 372 -29.61 20.43 -4.11
C ASP A 372 -30.27 19.29 -4.91
N ALA A 373 -30.78 18.27 -4.19
CA ALA A 373 -31.34 17.04 -4.76
C ALA A 373 -32.63 17.20 -5.60
N THR A 374 -32.96 18.44 -5.96
CA THR A 374 -34.08 18.85 -6.83
C THR A 374 -33.62 19.73 -8.00
N ASP A 375 -32.32 19.91 -8.17
CA ASP A 375 -31.68 20.69 -9.25
C ASP A 375 -32.27 22.12 -9.36
N LEU A 376 -32.41 22.82 -8.23
CA LEU A 376 -33.01 24.15 -8.15
C LEU A 376 -32.02 25.26 -8.53
N VAL A 377 -30.73 25.06 -8.27
CA VAL A 377 -29.64 25.99 -8.50
C VAL A 377 -28.77 25.43 -9.62
N ALA A 378 -28.51 26.23 -10.64
CA ALA A 378 -27.53 25.85 -11.66
C ALA A 378 -26.12 26.10 -11.13
N GLU A 379 -25.31 25.06 -11.09
CA GLU A 379 -23.99 25.07 -10.47
C GLU A 379 -22.87 25.02 -11.51
N THR A 380 -21.66 25.46 -11.13
CA THR A 380 -20.50 25.36 -12.03
C THR A 380 -19.99 23.93 -12.17
N ASN A 381 -20.35 23.04 -11.24
CA ASN A 381 -20.11 21.61 -11.31
C ASN A 381 -21.28 20.87 -10.65
N GLU A 382 -21.99 20.05 -11.42
CA GLU A 382 -23.14 19.28 -10.91
C GLU A 382 -22.72 17.88 -10.41
N ASN A 383 -21.48 17.46 -10.68
CA ASN A 383 -21.03 16.09 -10.45
C ASN A 383 -20.46 15.84 -9.04
N ASN A 384 -20.29 16.89 -8.23
CA ASN A 384 -19.76 16.84 -6.86
C ASN A 384 -20.84 17.05 -5.77
N ASN A 385 -22.11 17.06 -6.15
CA ASN A 385 -23.23 17.26 -5.24
C ASN A 385 -23.53 16.06 -4.34
N THR A 386 -22.95 14.89 -4.58
CA THR A 386 -23.24 13.67 -3.83
C THR A 386 -22.05 13.17 -3.03
N PHE A 387 -22.29 12.75 -1.79
CA PHE A 387 -21.33 12.09 -0.92
C PHE A 387 -21.97 10.86 -0.29
N ALA A 388 -21.28 9.72 -0.33
CA ALA A 388 -21.73 8.50 0.32
C ALA A 388 -20.74 8.04 1.41
N ARG A 389 -21.27 7.50 2.51
CA ARG A 389 -20.48 6.77 3.51
C ARG A 389 -21.31 5.67 4.14
N SER A 390 -20.66 4.61 4.61
CA SER A 390 -21.37 3.57 5.37
C SER A 390 -21.61 3.97 6.82
N ILE A 391 -22.66 3.39 7.42
CA ILE A 391 -22.92 3.31 8.84
C ILE A 391 -23.16 1.85 9.18
N VAL A 392 -22.71 1.39 10.35
CA VAL A 392 -23.04 0.04 10.84
C VAL A 392 -23.59 0.17 12.24
N VAL A 393 -24.60 -0.64 12.51
CA VAL A 393 -25.34 -0.67 13.75
C VAL A 393 -25.00 -1.97 14.47
N GLY A 394 -24.53 -1.87 15.71
CA GLY A 394 -23.93 -3.00 16.43
C GLY A 394 -22.46 -3.21 16.07
N ARG A 395 -21.84 -4.28 16.61
CA ARG A 395 -20.45 -4.68 16.35
C ARG A 395 -20.40 -5.83 15.34
N GLY A 396 -19.25 -6.01 14.70
CA GLY A 396 -19.01 -7.11 13.76
C GLY A 396 -19.52 -6.82 12.35
N ALA A 397 -19.38 -7.83 11.48
CA ALA A 397 -19.80 -7.78 10.09
C ALA A 397 -21.30 -8.01 9.94
N ALA A 398 -21.90 -7.27 9.02
CA ALA A 398 -23.25 -7.46 8.53
C ALA A 398 -23.26 -8.56 7.47
N VAL A 399 -23.25 -9.80 7.93
CA VAL A 399 -23.30 -10.98 7.07
C VAL A 399 -24.75 -11.32 6.68
N PRO A 400 -25.00 -11.86 5.47
CA PRO A 400 -26.35 -12.20 5.02
C PRO A 400 -26.88 -13.52 5.58
N TYR A 401 -26.04 -14.28 6.27
CA TYR A 401 -26.41 -15.54 6.92
C TYR A 401 -26.72 -15.34 8.41
N THR A 402 -27.44 -16.29 8.98
CA THR A 402 -27.60 -16.44 10.43
C THR A 402 -26.90 -17.71 10.88
N GLU A 403 -26.05 -17.57 11.88
CA GLU A 403 -25.32 -18.66 12.51
C GLU A 403 -26.17 -19.29 13.63
N TYR A 404 -26.13 -20.61 13.74
CA TYR A 404 -26.81 -21.38 14.79
C TYR A 404 -25.83 -22.41 15.37
N GLU A 405 -25.56 -22.28 16.66
CA GLU A 405 -24.68 -23.19 17.41
C GLU A 405 -25.35 -24.54 17.67
N ALA A 406 -24.62 -25.65 17.53
CA ALA A 406 -25.16 -26.99 17.68
C ALA A 406 -25.58 -27.30 19.12
N GLU A 407 -24.89 -26.75 20.12
CA GLU A 407 -25.21 -26.93 21.54
C GLU A 407 -26.51 -26.25 21.97
N ASP A 408 -26.96 -25.23 21.23
CA ASP A 408 -28.21 -24.50 21.48
C ASP A 408 -29.41 -25.15 20.75
N ALA A 409 -29.14 -26.10 19.85
CA ALA A 409 -30.13 -26.82 19.08
C ALA A 409 -30.73 -28.02 19.86
N THR A 410 -31.79 -28.64 19.31
CA THR A 410 -32.27 -29.92 19.83
C THR A 410 -31.42 -31.05 19.29
N TYR A 411 -30.71 -31.78 20.14
CA TYR A 411 -29.84 -32.87 19.68
C TYR A 411 -30.09 -34.21 20.37
N ARG A 412 -29.73 -35.27 19.66
CA ARG A 412 -29.50 -36.62 20.20
C ARG A 412 -28.09 -37.02 19.82
N GLY A 413 -27.17 -36.84 20.74
CA GLY A 413 -25.73 -37.08 20.57
C GLY A 413 -25.02 -36.77 21.88
N THR A 414 -23.70 -36.63 21.83
CA THR A 414 -22.89 -36.27 23.00
C THR A 414 -22.46 -34.81 22.91
N LEU A 415 -22.85 -33.99 23.88
CA LEU A 415 -22.35 -32.61 24.01
C LEU A 415 -20.88 -32.65 24.44
N LEU A 416 -20.01 -31.98 23.68
CA LEU A 416 -18.62 -31.72 24.01
C LEU A 416 -18.51 -30.30 24.57
N VAL A 417 -17.71 -30.11 25.63
CA VAL A 417 -17.51 -28.81 26.29
C VAL A 417 -16.04 -28.71 26.66
N ALA A 418 -15.39 -27.59 26.32
CA ALA A 418 -14.01 -27.34 26.72
C ALA A 418 -13.94 -27.02 28.22
N ASP A 419 -12.79 -27.30 28.83
CA ASP A 419 -12.48 -26.76 30.15
C ASP A 419 -12.19 -25.24 30.08
N ALA A 420 -11.92 -24.64 31.24
CA ALA A 420 -11.65 -23.22 31.35
C ALA A 420 -10.26 -22.82 30.82
N GLU A 421 -9.30 -23.74 30.82
CA GLU A 421 -7.92 -23.53 30.37
C GLU A 421 -7.84 -23.51 28.84
N ARG A 422 -8.75 -24.24 28.17
CA ARG A 422 -8.90 -24.28 26.72
C ARG A 422 -7.59 -24.64 26.03
N THR A 423 -6.88 -25.60 26.60
CA THR A 423 -5.56 -26.00 26.14
C THR A 423 -5.60 -26.37 24.66
N PHE A 424 -4.69 -25.76 23.88
CA PHE A 424 -4.57 -25.93 22.44
C PHE A 424 -3.26 -26.64 22.09
N GLY A 425 -3.26 -27.42 21.00
CA GLY A 425 -2.14 -28.27 20.61
C GLY A 425 -2.36 -29.74 20.93
N HIS A 426 -3.43 -30.04 21.67
CA HIS A 426 -3.93 -31.39 21.92
C HIS A 426 -5.19 -31.68 21.11
N THR A 427 -5.46 -32.96 20.87
CA THR A 427 -6.65 -33.38 20.11
C THR A 427 -7.94 -33.15 20.92
N ASN A 428 -8.48 -31.93 20.88
CA ASN A 428 -9.67 -31.53 21.63
C ASN A 428 -10.66 -30.75 20.74
N PHE A 429 -11.73 -31.44 20.33
CA PHE A 429 -12.78 -30.85 19.50
C PHE A 429 -13.50 -29.69 20.18
N ALA A 430 -13.72 -29.74 21.49
CA ALA A 430 -14.48 -28.69 22.16
C ALA A 430 -13.66 -27.39 22.28
N THR A 431 -12.34 -27.48 22.46
CA THR A 431 -11.48 -26.29 22.42
C THR A 431 -11.58 -25.59 21.06
N GLU A 432 -11.57 -26.34 19.96
CA GLU A 432 -11.62 -25.80 18.60
C GLU A 432 -13.03 -25.46 18.06
N SER A 433 -14.04 -25.60 18.90
CA SER A 433 -15.44 -25.33 18.58
C SER A 433 -15.83 -23.87 18.84
N SER A 434 -16.76 -23.34 18.03
CA SER A 434 -17.45 -22.09 18.37
C SER A 434 -18.15 -22.23 19.71
N GLY A 435 -18.15 -21.17 20.52
CA GLY A 435 -18.72 -21.25 21.87
C GLY A 435 -17.98 -22.20 22.83
N ARG A 436 -16.89 -22.83 22.36
CA ARG A 436 -16.13 -23.91 23.01
C ARG A 436 -16.94 -25.19 23.26
N LYS A 437 -17.94 -25.45 22.40
CA LYS A 437 -18.85 -26.60 22.52
C LYS A 437 -19.30 -27.10 21.16
N SER A 438 -19.63 -28.37 21.09
CA SER A 438 -20.19 -28.98 19.87
C SER A 438 -20.92 -30.27 20.20
N VAL A 439 -21.65 -30.82 19.23
CA VAL A 439 -22.36 -32.09 19.39
C VAL A 439 -21.72 -33.19 18.55
N ARG A 440 -21.33 -34.28 19.20
CA ARG A 440 -20.77 -35.47 18.57
C ARG A 440 -21.83 -36.55 18.33
N LEU A 441 -21.86 -37.07 17.09
CA LEU A 441 -22.73 -38.16 16.63
C LEU A 441 -21.87 -39.42 16.36
N ASN A 442 -22.04 -40.44 17.18
CA ASN A 442 -21.33 -41.72 17.14
C ASN A 442 -22.20 -42.89 16.65
N SER A 443 -23.52 -42.73 16.53
CA SER A 443 -24.43 -43.83 16.15
C SER A 443 -25.48 -43.41 15.13
N THR A 444 -25.93 -44.36 14.31
CA THR A 444 -27.05 -44.14 13.39
C THR A 444 -28.31 -43.71 14.15
N GLY A 445 -28.99 -42.67 13.66
CA GLY A 445 -30.16 -42.04 14.27
C GLY A 445 -29.84 -40.90 15.25
N GLU A 446 -28.57 -40.63 15.54
CA GLU A 446 -28.14 -39.43 16.26
C GLU A 446 -28.18 -38.20 15.35
N TYR A 447 -28.53 -37.04 15.91
CA TYR A 447 -28.78 -35.82 15.15
C TYR A 447 -28.56 -34.52 15.94
N VAL A 448 -28.48 -33.41 15.20
CA VAL A 448 -28.66 -32.02 15.67
C VAL A 448 -29.76 -31.37 14.84
N GLU A 449 -30.77 -30.77 15.48
CA GLU A 449 -31.95 -30.14 14.86
C GLU A 449 -32.07 -28.66 15.25
N PHE A 450 -31.83 -27.79 14.27
CA PHE A 450 -31.87 -26.34 14.35
C PHE A 450 -33.23 -25.82 13.90
N THR A 451 -33.73 -24.76 14.54
CA THR A 451 -34.94 -24.05 14.07
C THR A 451 -34.54 -22.72 13.49
N SER A 452 -34.77 -22.51 12.19
CA SER A 452 -34.38 -21.26 11.52
C SER A 452 -35.19 -20.07 12.03
N THR A 453 -34.56 -18.92 12.22
CA THR A 453 -35.24 -17.64 12.47
C THR A 453 -35.49 -16.86 11.18
N ASN A 454 -34.81 -17.23 10.09
CA ASN A 454 -34.90 -16.59 8.77
C ASN A 454 -35.21 -17.62 7.69
N ALA A 455 -35.73 -17.13 6.54
CA ALA A 455 -35.82 -17.96 5.35
C ALA A 455 -34.41 -18.32 4.85
N SER A 456 -34.27 -19.51 4.26
CA SER A 456 -32.98 -19.98 3.74
C SER A 456 -33.14 -20.91 2.54
N ASN A 457 -32.20 -20.85 1.62
CA ASN A 457 -32.03 -21.81 0.52
C ASN A 457 -30.58 -22.32 0.44
N SER A 458 -29.82 -22.18 1.51
CA SER A 458 -28.45 -22.65 1.61
C SER A 458 -28.13 -23.14 3.02
N VAL A 459 -27.06 -23.91 3.13
CA VAL A 459 -26.49 -24.31 4.41
C VAL A 459 -24.98 -24.35 4.30
N VAL A 460 -24.30 -23.81 5.31
CA VAL A 460 -22.90 -24.14 5.62
C VAL A 460 -22.90 -24.93 6.92
N VAL A 461 -22.12 -26.00 7.01
CA VAL A 461 -21.96 -26.83 8.20
C VAL A 461 -20.49 -26.84 8.59
N ARG A 462 -20.16 -26.24 9.74
CA ARG A 462 -18.84 -26.42 10.34
C ARG A 462 -18.82 -27.76 11.07
N ASN A 463 -17.95 -28.65 10.64
CA ASN A 463 -17.97 -30.04 11.04
C ASN A 463 -16.57 -30.64 11.16
N SER A 464 -16.49 -31.77 11.84
CA SER A 464 -15.31 -32.63 11.83
C SER A 464 -15.72 -34.08 11.66
N ILE A 465 -15.11 -34.74 10.67
CA ILE A 465 -15.12 -36.19 10.47
C ILE A 465 -13.69 -36.72 10.67
N PRO A 466 -13.50 -38.00 11.01
CA PRO A 466 -12.17 -38.57 11.18
C PRO A 466 -11.35 -38.44 9.89
N ASP A 467 -10.06 -38.17 10.05
CA ASP A 467 -9.06 -38.30 9.00
C ASP A 467 -8.98 -39.74 8.45
N ALA A 468 -8.36 -39.91 7.28
CA ALA A 468 -7.99 -41.23 6.77
C ALA A 468 -6.86 -41.85 7.63
N PRO A 469 -6.81 -43.19 7.76
CA PRO A 469 -5.77 -43.85 8.55
C PRO A 469 -4.32 -43.53 8.16
N GLY A 470 -4.09 -43.15 6.89
CA GLY A 470 -2.79 -42.73 6.37
C GLY A 470 -2.59 -41.23 6.23
N GLY A 471 -3.57 -40.41 6.65
CA GLY A 471 -3.61 -38.98 6.38
C GLY A 471 -4.18 -38.63 5.02
N GLY A 472 -4.19 -37.32 4.72
CA GLY A 472 -4.72 -36.78 3.46
C GLY A 472 -6.24 -36.64 3.41
N GLY A 473 -6.93 -36.91 4.52
CA GLY A 473 -8.37 -36.79 4.65
C GLY A 473 -9.19 -37.87 3.95
N ARG A 474 -10.49 -37.78 4.15
CA ARG A 474 -11.51 -38.63 3.56
C ARG A 474 -12.80 -37.87 3.33
N GLU A 475 -13.60 -38.38 2.42
CA GLU A 475 -14.99 -37.94 2.19
C GLU A 475 -15.96 -38.83 2.98
N ALA A 476 -17.04 -38.22 3.44
CA ALA A 476 -18.20 -38.88 4.04
C ALA A 476 -19.46 -38.06 3.75
N THR A 477 -20.62 -38.56 4.18
CA THR A 477 -21.89 -37.82 4.07
C THR A 477 -22.60 -37.69 5.41
N ILE A 478 -23.45 -36.67 5.53
CA ILE A 478 -24.43 -36.51 6.61
C ILE A 478 -25.80 -36.19 6.01
N SER A 479 -26.86 -36.83 6.52
CA SER A 479 -28.21 -36.65 5.99
C SER A 479 -28.85 -35.36 6.51
N LEU A 480 -29.33 -34.50 5.60
CA LEU A 480 -30.07 -33.27 5.90
C LEU A 480 -31.57 -33.49 5.76
N TYR A 481 -32.31 -33.08 6.77
CA TYR A 481 -33.77 -33.04 6.79
C TYR A 481 -34.28 -31.62 7.01
N ALA A 482 -35.47 -31.33 6.49
CA ALA A 482 -36.23 -30.12 6.75
C ALA A 482 -37.65 -30.50 7.18
N ASP A 483 -38.08 -30.08 8.37
CA ASP A 483 -39.38 -30.43 8.97
C ASP A 483 -39.65 -31.94 8.99
N GLY A 484 -38.58 -32.71 9.28
CA GLY A 484 -38.61 -34.18 9.33
C GLY A 484 -38.65 -34.88 7.98
N GLN A 485 -38.65 -34.15 6.87
CA GLN A 485 -38.55 -34.72 5.52
C GLN A 485 -37.10 -34.73 5.05
N PHE A 486 -36.65 -35.84 4.46
CA PHE A 486 -35.32 -35.94 3.88
C PHE A 486 -35.17 -34.93 2.74
N VAL A 487 -34.10 -34.16 2.75
CA VAL A 487 -33.77 -33.16 1.73
C VAL A 487 -32.72 -33.72 0.79
N ARG A 488 -31.54 -34.01 1.32
CA ARG A 488 -30.38 -34.57 0.61
C ARG A 488 -29.34 -35.07 1.60
N LYS A 489 -28.32 -35.77 1.10
CA LYS A 489 -27.06 -35.91 1.81
C LYS A 489 -26.16 -34.70 1.51
N LEU A 490 -25.44 -34.22 2.51
CA LEU A 490 -24.38 -33.23 2.38
C LEU A 490 -23.03 -33.95 2.38
N ASP A 491 -22.17 -33.59 1.44
CA ASP A 491 -20.81 -34.12 1.36
C ASP A 491 -19.93 -33.39 2.40
N LEU A 492 -19.21 -34.17 3.22
CA LEU A 492 -18.28 -33.67 4.23
C LEU A 492 -16.88 -34.20 3.90
N SER A 493 -15.87 -33.36 4.08
CA SER A 493 -14.47 -33.73 3.86
C SER A 493 -13.63 -33.46 5.10
N SER A 494 -12.59 -34.27 5.30
CA SER A 494 -11.48 -33.99 6.21
C SER A 494 -10.19 -33.64 5.46
N LYS A 495 -10.22 -33.51 4.13
CA LYS A 495 -9.05 -33.26 3.27
C LYS A 495 -8.25 -32.03 3.70
N HIS A 496 -8.94 -30.97 4.11
CA HIS A 496 -8.32 -29.71 4.49
C HIS A 496 -8.29 -29.51 6.00
N SER A 497 -8.64 -30.49 6.83
CA SER A 497 -8.49 -30.44 8.29
C SER A 497 -7.40 -31.42 8.75
N TRP A 498 -7.21 -31.55 10.07
CA TRP A 498 -6.26 -32.48 10.69
C TRP A 498 -4.79 -32.19 10.37
N LEU A 499 -4.16 -31.38 11.21
CA LEU A 499 -2.72 -31.17 11.21
C LEU A 499 -2.05 -31.88 12.41
N TYR A 500 -0.93 -32.55 12.15
CA TYR A 500 -0.14 -33.36 13.07
C TYR A 500 1.27 -32.75 13.26
N GLY A 501 1.81 -32.74 14.48
CA GLY A 501 3.09 -32.10 14.83
C GLY A 501 3.04 -31.23 16.08
N ASN A 502 3.93 -30.22 16.16
CA ASN A 502 3.99 -29.24 17.24
C ASN A 502 3.42 -27.90 16.77
N THR A 503 2.55 -27.26 17.56
CA THR A 503 1.93 -25.96 17.24
C THR A 503 2.90 -24.78 17.21
N ASP A 504 4.03 -24.89 17.89
CA ASP A 504 5.08 -23.87 17.91
C ASP A 504 5.87 -23.82 16.60
N ASP A 505 5.93 -24.94 15.88
CA ASP A 505 6.58 -25.09 14.59
C ASP A 505 5.52 -25.34 13.50
N PRO A 506 4.86 -24.28 13.02
CA PRO A 506 3.71 -24.40 12.13
C PRO A 506 4.09 -24.92 10.75
N GLU A 507 5.34 -24.72 10.33
CA GLU A 507 5.88 -25.22 9.07
C GLU A 507 6.31 -26.69 9.18
N GLY A 508 6.48 -27.19 10.41
CA GLY A 508 6.65 -28.60 10.73
C GLY A 508 5.33 -29.36 10.88
N LEU A 509 4.17 -28.70 10.80
CA LEU A 509 2.87 -29.38 10.83
C LEU A 509 2.62 -30.12 9.51
N THR A 510 2.19 -31.37 9.62
CA THR A 510 1.94 -32.25 8.47
C THR A 510 0.50 -32.77 8.46
N ASN A 511 0.04 -33.21 7.31
CA ASN A 511 -1.22 -33.96 7.16
C ASN A 511 -1.03 -35.48 7.33
N ARG A 512 0.07 -35.91 7.98
CA ARG A 512 0.40 -37.32 8.21
C ARG A 512 0.13 -37.68 9.67
N PRO A 513 -0.77 -38.64 9.95
CA PRO A 513 -1.15 -39.00 11.30
C PRO A 513 0.04 -39.32 12.21
N GLY A 514 0.10 -38.64 13.36
CA GLY A 514 1.10 -38.87 14.40
C GLY A 514 0.91 -37.92 15.58
N GLY A 515 0.92 -38.47 16.80
CA GLY A 515 0.73 -37.68 18.03
C GLY A 515 -0.66 -37.06 18.13
N ASP A 516 -0.74 -35.90 18.80
CA ASP A 516 -1.95 -35.08 18.83
C ASP A 516 -2.25 -34.47 17.47
N ALA A 517 -3.51 -34.12 17.22
CA ALA A 517 -3.99 -33.39 16.06
C ALA A 517 -4.58 -32.04 16.46
N ARG A 518 -4.58 -31.09 15.52
CA ARG A 518 -5.24 -29.78 15.63
C ARG A 518 -5.85 -29.35 14.31
N ARG A 519 -6.53 -28.21 14.30
CA ARG A 519 -7.25 -27.70 13.12
C ARG A 519 -8.24 -28.75 12.61
N LEU A 520 -9.03 -29.25 13.56
CA LEU A 520 -9.87 -30.45 13.48
C LEU A 520 -11.15 -30.25 12.66
N PHE A 521 -11.56 -29.00 12.47
CA PHE A 521 -12.78 -28.64 11.77
C PHE A 521 -12.51 -28.09 10.37
N ASP A 522 -13.48 -28.33 9.50
CA ASP A 522 -13.60 -27.72 8.18
C ASP A 522 -15.07 -27.33 7.94
N GLU A 523 -15.37 -26.70 6.80
CA GLU A 523 -16.72 -26.33 6.43
C GLU A 523 -17.18 -27.06 5.16
N ALA A 524 -18.44 -27.50 5.17
CA ALA A 524 -19.14 -28.00 3.98
C ALA A 524 -20.31 -27.08 3.66
N HIS A 525 -20.55 -26.79 2.38
CA HIS A 525 -21.62 -25.87 1.98
C HIS A 525 -22.45 -26.42 0.82
N ALA A 526 -23.74 -26.07 0.79
CA ALA A 526 -24.64 -26.46 -0.28
C ALA A 526 -25.75 -25.43 -0.53
N LEU A 527 -26.05 -25.18 -1.81
CA LEU A 527 -27.34 -24.62 -2.22
C LEU A 527 -28.42 -25.72 -2.20
N LEU A 528 -29.62 -25.33 -1.76
CA LEU A 528 -30.79 -26.20 -1.69
C LEU A 528 -31.72 -25.90 -2.87
N ASP A 529 -32.44 -26.93 -3.35
CA ASP A 529 -33.30 -26.84 -4.55
C ASP A 529 -34.50 -25.88 -4.40
N ARG A 530 -34.77 -25.39 -3.19
CA ARG A 530 -35.85 -24.46 -2.88
C ARG A 530 -35.53 -23.62 -1.65
N THR A 531 -36.28 -22.53 -1.51
CA THR A 531 -36.33 -21.73 -0.28
C THR A 531 -37.22 -22.39 0.77
N TYR A 532 -36.71 -22.48 1.99
CA TYR A 532 -37.43 -22.86 3.19
C TYR A 532 -37.78 -21.60 4.00
N PRO A 533 -38.99 -21.49 4.55
CA PRO A 533 -39.40 -20.33 5.34
C PRO A 533 -38.68 -20.29 6.71
N ALA A 534 -38.75 -19.14 7.37
CA ALA A 534 -38.40 -19.03 8.78
C ALA A 534 -39.26 -19.99 9.63
N GLY A 535 -38.67 -20.59 10.66
CA GLY A 535 -39.29 -21.59 11.52
C GLY A 535 -39.11 -23.03 11.04
N THR A 536 -38.52 -23.25 9.87
CA THR A 536 -38.19 -24.60 9.39
C THR A 536 -37.16 -25.26 10.32
N LYS A 537 -37.39 -26.54 10.60
CA LYS A 537 -36.48 -27.37 11.39
C LYS A 537 -35.49 -28.09 10.49
N PHE A 538 -34.26 -27.61 10.45
CA PHE A 538 -33.16 -28.26 9.75
C PHE A 538 -32.47 -29.26 10.67
N ARG A 539 -32.42 -30.53 10.28
CA ARG A 539 -31.77 -31.59 11.06
C ARG A 539 -30.64 -32.22 10.27
N LEU A 540 -29.45 -32.23 10.85
CA LEU A 540 -28.31 -33.03 10.42
C LEU A 540 -28.34 -34.33 11.21
N GLN A 541 -28.51 -35.46 10.53
CA GLN A 541 -28.68 -36.78 11.15
C GLN A 541 -27.73 -37.79 10.51
N ARG A 542 -27.12 -38.63 11.35
CA ARG A 542 -26.32 -39.76 10.89
C ARG A 542 -27.25 -40.92 10.55
N ASP A 543 -27.48 -41.16 9.27
CA ASP A 543 -28.31 -42.28 8.78
C ASP A 543 -27.47 -43.46 8.29
N THR A 544 -28.15 -44.50 7.81
CA THR A 544 -27.51 -45.59 7.09
C THR A 544 -26.77 -45.03 5.86
N GLY A 545 -25.49 -45.40 5.73
CA GLY A 545 -24.60 -44.90 4.68
C GLY A 545 -23.93 -43.56 4.99
N ASP A 546 -24.24 -42.95 6.15
CA ASP A 546 -23.39 -41.90 6.75
C ASP A 546 -22.34 -42.64 7.61
N ASP A 547 -21.25 -43.03 6.97
CA ASP A 547 -20.34 -44.10 7.39
C ASP A 547 -19.05 -43.63 8.07
N ALA A 548 -18.89 -42.33 8.32
CA ALA A 548 -17.78 -41.84 9.14
C ALA A 548 -17.91 -42.40 10.58
N ALA A 549 -16.77 -42.70 11.21
CA ALA A 549 -16.78 -43.29 12.55
C ALA A 549 -17.48 -42.38 13.58
N PHE A 550 -17.33 -41.07 13.41
CA PHE A 550 -18.05 -40.04 14.15
C PHE A 550 -18.27 -38.81 13.28
N TYR A 551 -19.16 -37.94 13.73
CA TYR A 551 -19.37 -36.59 13.21
C TYR A 551 -19.38 -35.64 14.40
N VAL A 552 -18.59 -34.58 14.37
CA VAL A 552 -18.73 -33.47 15.32
C VAL A 552 -19.34 -32.30 14.57
N ILE A 553 -20.52 -31.87 15.00
CA ILE A 553 -21.25 -30.74 14.43
C ILE A 553 -21.07 -29.55 15.37
N ASP A 554 -20.49 -28.48 14.85
CA ASP A 554 -20.20 -27.26 15.61
C ASP A 554 -21.33 -26.25 15.45
N LEU A 555 -21.59 -25.83 14.20
CA LEU A 555 -22.60 -24.83 13.87
C LEU A 555 -23.12 -25.01 12.45
N ILE A 556 -24.21 -24.31 12.15
CA ILE A 556 -24.65 -24.09 10.77
C ILE A 556 -24.84 -22.59 10.48
N ASP A 557 -24.49 -22.17 9.27
CA ASP A 557 -24.91 -20.88 8.71
C ASP A 557 -26.07 -21.13 7.74
N LEU A 558 -27.17 -20.39 7.89
CA LEU A 558 -28.31 -20.40 6.95
C LEU A 558 -28.46 -19.04 6.27
N GLU A 559 -28.44 -19.02 4.94
CA GLU A 559 -28.54 -17.81 4.11
C GLU A 559 -29.66 -17.94 3.08
N GLN A 560 -30.43 -16.86 2.89
CA GLN A 560 -31.28 -16.70 1.71
C GLN A 560 -30.46 -16.13 0.55
N VAL A 561 -29.81 -17.02 -0.19
CA VAL A 561 -28.96 -16.67 -1.33
C VAL A 561 -29.81 -16.18 -2.49
N ALA A 562 -29.44 -15.03 -3.06
CA ALA A 562 -30.09 -14.50 -4.26
C ALA A 562 -29.78 -15.38 -5.50
N PRO A 563 -30.64 -15.38 -6.53
CA PRO A 563 -30.30 -15.95 -7.82
C PRO A 563 -28.99 -15.36 -8.39
N PRO A 564 -28.26 -16.09 -9.25
CA PRO A 564 -27.04 -15.56 -9.86
C PRO A 564 -27.33 -14.28 -10.63
N SER A 565 -26.45 -13.28 -10.48
CA SER A 565 -26.59 -12.03 -11.24
C SER A 565 -26.33 -12.26 -12.73
N SER A 566 -26.95 -11.44 -13.57
CA SER A 566 -26.72 -11.44 -15.02
C SER A 566 -25.45 -10.67 -15.38
N GLN A 567 -24.83 -11.04 -16.49
CA GLN A 567 -23.69 -10.32 -17.06
C GLN A 567 -23.97 -8.81 -17.17
N PRO A 568 -23.17 -7.95 -16.53
CA PRO A 568 -23.29 -6.50 -16.65
C PRO A 568 -23.00 -6.01 -18.07
N ALA A 569 -23.61 -4.90 -18.46
CA ALA A 569 -23.30 -4.24 -19.72
C ALA A 569 -21.81 -3.85 -19.80
N GLY A 570 -21.19 -4.02 -20.97
CA GLY A 570 -19.77 -3.74 -21.19
C GLY A 570 -18.82 -4.88 -20.78
N CYS A 571 -19.23 -5.78 -19.88
CA CYS A 571 -18.38 -6.92 -19.53
C CYS A 571 -18.42 -8.00 -20.61
N VAL A 572 -17.34 -8.77 -20.73
CA VAL A 572 -17.23 -9.93 -21.63
C VAL A 572 -16.96 -11.20 -20.83
N SER A 573 -17.69 -12.27 -21.14
CA SER A 573 -17.62 -13.55 -20.44
C SER A 573 -16.33 -14.30 -20.71
N ILE A 574 -15.75 -14.94 -19.68
CA ILE A 574 -14.63 -15.88 -19.85
C ILE A 574 -14.93 -17.04 -20.81
N THR A 575 -16.21 -17.37 -21.02
CA THR A 575 -16.63 -18.40 -21.99
C THR A 575 -16.35 -17.98 -23.45
N THR A 576 -16.34 -16.67 -23.75
CA THR A 576 -15.91 -16.15 -25.05
C THR A 576 -14.43 -16.43 -25.32
N TYR A 577 -13.65 -16.57 -24.25
CA TYR A 577 -12.23 -16.91 -24.30
C TYR A 577 -11.99 -18.42 -24.19
N GLY A 578 -13.03 -19.25 -24.19
CA GLY A 578 -12.93 -20.71 -24.24
C GLY A 578 -13.06 -21.44 -22.91
N ALA A 579 -13.39 -20.75 -21.81
CA ALA A 579 -13.69 -21.40 -20.54
C ALA A 579 -15.02 -22.19 -20.62
N VAL A 580 -15.13 -23.32 -19.94
CA VAL A 580 -16.34 -24.15 -19.91
C VAL A 580 -16.68 -24.54 -18.46
N ALA A 581 -17.83 -24.09 -17.97
CA ALA A 581 -18.23 -24.34 -16.58
C ALA A 581 -18.42 -25.83 -16.29
N ASN A 582 -17.98 -26.27 -15.11
CA ASN A 582 -18.29 -27.57 -14.50
C ASN A 582 -17.80 -28.80 -15.30
N ASP A 583 -16.81 -28.66 -16.18
CA ASP A 583 -16.30 -29.78 -16.97
C ASP A 583 -15.06 -30.47 -16.36
N GLY A 584 -14.48 -29.88 -15.30
CA GLY A 584 -13.29 -30.39 -14.61
C GLY A 584 -11.97 -30.09 -15.33
N ILE A 585 -12.01 -29.38 -16.46
CA ILE A 585 -10.85 -29.01 -17.28
C ILE A 585 -10.33 -27.65 -16.82
N ASP A 586 -9.01 -27.46 -16.90
CA ASP A 586 -8.35 -26.21 -16.53
C ASP A 586 -8.73 -25.05 -17.46
N ASP A 587 -9.37 -24.02 -16.88
CA ASP A 587 -9.83 -22.79 -17.53
C ASP A 587 -8.80 -21.64 -17.42
N THR A 588 -7.67 -21.84 -16.75
CA THR A 588 -6.67 -20.79 -16.45
C THR A 588 -6.32 -19.96 -17.67
N ALA A 589 -6.03 -20.61 -18.81
CA ALA A 589 -5.64 -19.91 -20.03
C ALA A 589 -6.77 -19.02 -20.59
N ALA A 590 -8.04 -19.41 -20.43
CA ALA A 590 -9.17 -18.61 -20.85
C ALA A 590 -9.39 -17.41 -19.91
N ILE A 591 -9.27 -17.62 -18.60
CA ILE A 591 -9.34 -16.55 -17.59
C ILE A 591 -8.22 -15.53 -17.84
N GLN A 592 -6.98 -16.00 -18.02
CA GLN A 592 -5.82 -15.14 -18.29
C GLN A 592 -6.03 -14.29 -19.55
N ARG A 593 -6.51 -14.88 -20.65
CA ARG A 593 -6.80 -14.10 -21.88
C ARG A 593 -7.86 -13.02 -21.66
N ALA A 594 -8.92 -13.32 -20.92
CA ALA A 594 -9.97 -12.34 -20.63
C ALA A 594 -9.42 -11.18 -19.78
N VAL A 595 -8.64 -11.50 -18.76
CA VAL A 595 -8.00 -10.50 -17.88
C VAL A 595 -6.99 -9.65 -18.64
N THR A 596 -6.15 -10.25 -19.48
CA THR A 596 -5.22 -9.52 -20.36
C THR A 596 -5.96 -8.61 -21.35
N ALA A 597 -7.07 -9.06 -21.95
CA ALA A 597 -7.87 -8.21 -22.84
C ALA A 597 -8.42 -6.98 -22.11
N ASN A 598 -8.89 -7.13 -20.87
CA ASN A 598 -9.35 -6.00 -20.07
C ASN A 598 -8.21 -5.05 -19.70
N GLN A 599 -7.07 -5.60 -19.25
CA GLN A 599 -5.86 -4.83 -18.95
C GLN A 599 -5.35 -4.03 -20.16
N ASN A 600 -5.52 -4.55 -21.38
CA ASN A 600 -5.17 -3.87 -22.62
C ASN A 600 -6.22 -2.84 -23.11
N GLY A 601 -7.34 -2.70 -22.40
CA GLY A 601 -8.46 -1.83 -22.79
C GLY A 601 -9.28 -2.34 -23.97
N GLU A 602 -9.22 -3.64 -24.28
CA GLU A 602 -9.99 -4.27 -25.36
C GLU A 602 -11.45 -4.54 -24.95
N ILE A 603 -11.68 -4.72 -23.65
CA ILE A 603 -13.00 -4.91 -23.03
C ILE A 603 -13.09 -4.07 -21.76
N ASP A 604 -14.29 -3.65 -21.36
CA ASP A 604 -14.47 -2.78 -20.18
C ASP A 604 -14.37 -3.56 -18.85
N CYS A 605 -14.74 -4.84 -18.85
CA CYS A 605 -14.64 -5.72 -17.69
C CYS A 605 -14.70 -7.20 -18.06
N VAL A 606 -14.11 -8.04 -17.20
CA VAL A 606 -14.22 -9.51 -17.25
C VAL A 606 -15.45 -9.96 -16.48
N TRP A 607 -16.26 -10.82 -17.10
CA TRP A 607 -17.40 -11.47 -16.47
C TRP A 607 -17.14 -12.97 -16.25
N ILE A 608 -17.29 -13.42 -15.00
CA ILE A 608 -17.25 -14.83 -14.62
C ILE A 608 -18.69 -15.29 -14.36
N PRO A 609 -19.31 -16.09 -15.24
CA PRO A 609 -20.69 -16.52 -15.03
C PRO A 609 -20.81 -17.52 -13.85
N ALA A 610 -22.06 -17.85 -13.52
CA ALA A 610 -22.35 -18.93 -12.59
C ALA A 610 -21.79 -20.27 -13.12
N GLY A 611 -21.08 -20.99 -12.26
CA GLY A 611 -20.37 -22.22 -12.56
C GLY A 611 -19.14 -22.40 -11.68
N GLN A 612 -18.61 -23.61 -11.68
CA GLN A 612 -17.29 -23.94 -11.16
C GLN A 612 -16.27 -23.92 -12.30
N TRP A 613 -15.17 -23.22 -12.09
CA TRP A 613 -14.12 -22.98 -13.09
C TRP A 613 -12.79 -23.39 -12.50
N ARG A 614 -12.08 -24.28 -13.17
CA ARG A 614 -10.83 -24.81 -12.64
C ARG A 614 -9.69 -23.86 -12.99
N GLN A 615 -8.94 -23.39 -12.00
CA GLN A 615 -7.80 -22.51 -12.17
C GLN A 615 -6.56 -23.14 -11.53
N GLU A 616 -5.61 -23.57 -12.33
CA GLU A 616 -4.38 -24.26 -11.90
C GLU A 616 -3.11 -23.41 -12.01
N GLN A 617 -3.20 -22.15 -12.47
CA GLN A 617 -2.12 -21.16 -12.30
C GLN A 617 -2.65 -19.79 -11.86
N LYS A 618 -1.81 -19.02 -11.14
CA LYS A 618 -2.09 -17.62 -10.77
C LYS A 618 -2.35 -16.80 -12.02
N ILE A 619 -3.37 -15.93 -11.97
CA ILE A 619 -3.59 -14.93 -13.01
C ILE A 619 -2.73 -13.69 -12.70
N LEU A 620 -1.83 -13.36 -13.63
CA LEU A 620 -0.87 -12.26 -13.48
C LEU A 620 -0.48 -11.67 -14.85
N THR A 621 0.29 -10.58 -14.87
CA THR A 621 0.78 -9.98 -16.11
C THR A 621 2.05 -10.69 -16.57
N ASP A 622 2.15 -11.03 -17.85
CA ASP A 622 3.40 -11.55 -18.42
C ASP A 622 4.56 -10.56 -18.21
N ASP A 623 5.70 -10.99 -17.64
CA ASP A 623 6.83 -10.08 -17.39
C ASP A 623 7.52 -9.75 -18.73
N PRO A 624 7.38 -8.53 -19.27
CA PRO A 624 7.88 -8.22 -20.61
C PRO A 624 9.41 -8.26 -20.72
N LEU A 625 10.13 -8.32 -19.59
CA LEU A 625 11.59 -8.35 -19.55
C LEU A 625 12.16 -9.71 -19.12
N ASP A 626 11.33 -10.72 -18.85
CA ASP A 626 11.75 -12.06 -18.43
C ASP A 626 12.86 -12.05 -17.35
N ARG A 627 12.71 -11.21 -16.31
CA ARG A 627 13.85 -10.82 -15.43
C ARG A 627 14.34 -11.93 -14.48
N GLY A 628 13.62 -13.04 -14.38
CA GLY A 628 13.93 -14.06 -13.38
C GLY A 628 13.27 -15.39 -13.69
N GLN A 629 13.50 -16.35 -12.79
CA GLN A 629 12.91 -17.68 -12.87
C GLN A 629 11.38 -17.64 -12.67
N TRP A 630 10.88 -16.69 -11.90
CA TRP A 630 9.47 -16.57 -11.52
C TRP A 630 8.88 -15.27 -12.04
N ASN A 631 7.67 -15.31 -12.56
CA ASN A 631 6.92 -14.10 -12.92
C ASN A 631 6.20 -13.54 -11.69
N GLN A 632 6.44 -12.27 -11.37
CA GLN A 632 5.90 -11.56 -10.21
C GLN A 632 5.42 -10.13 -10.58
N VAL A 633 4.96 -9.97 -11.82
CA VAL A 633 4.30 -8.74 -12.31
C VAL A 633 2.80 -8.93 -12.19
N GLY A 634 2.16 -8.23 -11.25
CA GLY A 634 0.72 -8.33 -11.01
C GLY A 634 -0.12 -7.72 -12.13
N ILE A 635 -1.40 -8.07 -12.15
CA ILE A 635 -2.40 -7.41 -13.02
C ILE A 635 -2.63 -5.97 -12.57
N ARG A 636 -3.02 -5.12 -13.52
CA ARG A 636 -3.31 -3.71 -13.28
C ARG A 636 -4.44 -3.21 -14.15
N ASP A 637 -5.17 -2.22 -13.65
CA ASP A 637 -6.28 -1.58 -14.38
C ASP A 637 -7.36 -2.60 -14.81
N VAL A 638 -7.56 -3.66 -14.02
CA VAL A 638 -8.48 -4.76 -14.34
C VAL A 638 -9.76 -4.64 -13.52
N THR A 639 -10.92 -4.86 -14.15
CA THR A 639 -12.22 -5.07 -13.48
C THR A 639 -12.74 -6.48 -13.76
N ILE A 640 -12.91 -7.28 -12.70
CA ILE A 640 -13.45 -8.64 -12.70
C ILE A 640 -14.74 -8.68 -11.87
N ARG A 641 -15.80 -9.26 -12.44
CA ARG A 641 -17.09 -9.43 -11.76
C ARG A 641 -17.63 -10.84 -11.94
N GLY A 642 -18.14 -11.42 -10.86
CA GLY A 642 -18.82 -12.70 -10.88
C GLY A 642 -20.33 -12.61 -10.68
N ALA A 643 -20.99 -13.76 -10.74
CA ALA A 643 -22.42 -13.91 -10.55
C ALA A 643 -22.87 -13.97 -9.06
N GLY A 644 -21.93 -13.76 -8.13
CA GLY A 644 -22.09 -13.91 -6.68
C GLY A 644 -21.21 -15.04 -6.13
N MET A 645 -20.75 -14.91 -4.88
CA MET A 645 -19.84 -15.89 -4.24
C MET A 645 -20.34 -17.35 -4.31
N TRP A 646 -21.65 -17.55 -4.14
CA TRP A 646 -22.28 -18.88 -4.20
C TRP A 646 -22.36 -19.46 -5.61
N HIS A 647 -22.16 -18.64 -6.64
CA HIS A 647 -22.44 -18.98 -8.03
C HIS A 647 -21.19 -19.05 -8.89
N SER A 648 -20.26 -18.11 -8.75
CA SER A 648 -19.02 -18.04 -9.56
C SER A 648 -17.83 -18.50 -8.75
N GLN A 649 -17.47 -19.77 -8.89
CA GLN A 649 -16.50 -20.43 -8.04
C GLN A 649 -15.25 -20.81 -8.84
N LEU A 650 -14.11 -20.22 -8.49
CA LEU A 650 -12.80 -20.63 -8.97
C LEU A 650 -12.25 -21.69 -8.02
N TYR A 651 -11.70 -22.78 -8.54
CA TYR A 651 -11.10 -23.82 -7.70
C TYR A 651 -9.84 -24.43 -8.32
N THR A 652 -8.96 -24.98 -7.50
CA THR A 652 -7.80 -25.77 -7.93
C THR A 652 -7.85 -27.17 -7.34
N LEU A 653 -7.33 -28.16 -8.06
CA LEU A 653 -7.14 -29.52 -7.52
C LEU A 653 -5.70 -29.78 -7.12
N THR A 654 -4.75 -29.02 -7.67
CA THR A 654 -3.32 -29.23 -7.47
C THR A 654 -2.87 -28.46 -6.23
N PRO A 655 -2.38 -29.12 -5.17
CA PRO A 655 -1.81 -28.44 -4.02
C PRO A 655 -0.68 -27.48 -4.46
N PRO A 656 -0.57 -26.26 -3.90
CA PRO A 656 0.37 -25.27 -4.42
C PRO A 656 1.83 -25.70 -4.39
N HIS A 657 2.22 -26.48 -3.37
CA HIS A 657 3.55 -27.07 -3.26
C HIS A 657 3.86 -28.15 -4.31
N GLU A 658 2.85 -28.66 -5.02
CA GLU A 658 2.98 -29.69 -6.06
C GLU A 658 2.79 -29.14 -7.47
N ALA A 659 2.41 -27.87 -7.62
CA ALA A 659 1.94 -27.32 -8.90
C ALA A 659 3.03 -27.14 -9.97
N GLY A 660 4.32 -27.15 -9.60
CA GLY A 660 5.45 -27.09 -10.54
C GLY A 660 5.43 -25.91 -11.53
N GLY A 661 4.69 -24.83 -11.21
CA GLY A 661 4.30 -23.76 -12.12
C GLY A 661 5.34 -22.64 -12.31
N ILE A 662 4.96 -21.59 -13.06
CA ILE A 662 5.79 -20.44 -13.47
C ILE A 662 5.85 -19.34 -12.38
N ASN A 663 5.00 -19.43 -11.36
CA ASN A 663 4.88 -18.42 -10.31
C ASN A 663 5.84 -18.70 -9.16
N HIS A 664 6.08 -17.68 -8.34
CA HIS A 664 6.89 -17.85 -7.15
C HIS A 664 6.28 -18.93 -6.23
N PRO A 665 7.07 -19.90 -5.73
CA PRO A 665 6.55 -21.00 -4.90
C PRO A 665 5.70 -20.55 -3.70
N HIS A 666 6.06 -19.43 -3.07
CA HIS A 666 5.31 -18.81 -1.98
C HIS A 666 3.91 -18.30 -2.38
N GLU A 667 3.74 -17.83 -3.62
CA GLU A 667 2.49 -17.22 -4.09
C GLU A 667 1.47 -18.27 -4.55
N GLY A 668 1.95 -19.44 -4.99
CA GLY A 668 1.13 -20.57 -5.39
C GLY A 668 0.52 -20.47 -6.79
N ASN A 669 -0.47 -21.32 -7.05
CA ASN A 669 -0.96 -21.63 -8.39
C ASN A 669 -2.43 -21.25 -8.61
N PHE A 670 -3.04 -20.42 -7.77
CA PHE A 670 -4.44 -20.01 -7.93
C PHE A 670 -4.65 -18.58 -7.45
N GLY A 671 -5.81 -18.01 -7.80
CA GLY A 671 -6.16 -16.61 -7.52
C GLY A 671 -5.40 -15.61 -8.39
N PHE A 672 -5.10 -14.42 -7.86
CA PHE A 672 -4.65 -13.26 -8.64
C PHE A 672 -3.43 -12.56 -8.00
N ASP A 673 -2.44 -12.23 -8.82
CA ASP A 673 -1.36 -11.31 -8.44
C ASP A 673 -1.74 -9.90 -8.90
N ILE A 674 -1.70 -8.90 -8.02
CA ILE A 674 -2.27 -7.56 -8.24
C ILE A 674 -1.21 -6.48 -7.99
N ASP A 675 -0.99 -5.64 -8.99
CA ASP A 675 -0.06 -4.50 -8.91
C ASP A 675 -0.77 -3.17 -8.61
N ASP A 676 -1.88 -2.86 -9.29
CA ASP A 676 -2.51 -1.53 -9.19
C ASP A 676 -3.96 -1.51 -9.71
N ASN A 677 -4.75 -0.52 -9.27
CA ASN A 677 -6.06 -0.15 -9.82
C ASN A 677 -6.96 -1.33 -10.27
N THR A 678 -7.05 -2.37 -9.45
CA THR A 678 -7.78 -3.60 -9.80
C THR A 678 -9.05 -3.74 -8.98
N GLN A 679 -10.16 -4.06 -9.62
CA GLN A 679 -11.44 -4.29 -8.98
C GLN A 679 -11.91 -5.72 -9.17
N ILE A 680 -12.09 -6.46 -8.09
CA ILE A 680 -12.58 -7.85 -8.10
C ILE A 680 -13.84 -7.94 -7.26
N SER A 681 -14.89 -8.54 -7.82
CA SER A 681 -16.16 -8.67 -7.09
C SER A 681 -16.95 -9.93 -7.38
N ASP A 682 -17.72 -10.35 -6.38
CA ASP A 682 -18.82 -11.32 -6.50
C ASP A 682 -18.37 -12.73 -6.97
N ILE A 683 -17.22 -13.21 -6.49
CA ILE A 683 -16.66 -14.54 -6.80
C ILE A 683 -16.27 -15.31 -5.54
N ALA A 684 -16.07 -16.61 -5.67
CA ALA A 684 -15.38 -17.43 -4.69
C ALA A 684 -14.08 -18.01 -5.26
N ILE A 685 -13.08 -18.20 -4.40
CA ILE A 685 -11.78 -18.78 -4.70
C ILE A 685 -11.52 -19.89 -3.68
N PHE A 686 -11.56 -21.14 -4.13
CA PHE A 686 -11.30 -22.32 -3.31
C PHE A 686 -9.94 -22.91 -3.65
N GLY A 687 -8.99 -22.73 -2.73
CA GLY A 687 -7.67 -23.31 -2.81
C GLY A 687 -7.67 -24.82 -2.60
N SER A 688 -6.49 -25.42 -2.73
CA SER A 688 -6.23 -26.86 -2.57
C SER A 688 -5.24 -27.14 -1.43
N GLY A 689 -4.95 -26.14 -0.58
CA GLY A 689 -3.95 -26.23 0.47
C GLY A 689 -4.28 -27.31 1.50
N THR A 690 -3.25 -28.03 1.95
CA THR A 690 -3.33 -29.09 2.97
C THR A 690 -2.33 -28.90 4.11
N ILE A 691 -1.48 -27.89 4.01
CA ILE A 691 -0.41 -27.51 4.94
C ILE A 691 -0.19 -26.00 4.86
N ARG A 692 0.42 -25.41 5.90
CA ARG A 692 0.91 -24.03 5.89
C ARG A 692 2.20 -23.94 5.05
N GLY A 693 3.18 -24.73 5.43
CA GLY A 693 4.41 -25.00 4.71
C GLY A 693 4.96 -26.38 5.07
N GLY A 694 5.96 -26.84 4.31
CA GLY A 694 6.53 -28.18 4.47
C GLY A 694 8.00 -28.26 4.06
N ASP A 695 8.57 -29.48 4.13
CA ASP A 695 9.99 -29.77 3.83
C ASP A 695 10.50 -28.99 2.61
N GLY A 696 11.61 -28.27 2.75
CA GLY A 696 12.22 -27.52 1.65
C GLY A 696 11.64 -26.12 1.39
N ASN A 697 10.92 -25.53 2.35
CA ASN A 697 10.28 -24.21 2.26
C ASN A 697 9.17 -24.12 1.19
N HIS A 698 8.47 -25.23 0.94
CA HIS A 698 7.27 -25.18 0.12
C HIS A 698 6.11 -24.60 0.93
N GLU A 699 5.30 -23.70 0.34
CA GLU A 699 4.17 -23.04 1.01
C GLU A 699 2.84 -23.38 0.34
N GLY A 700 1.73 -23.23 1.08
CA GLY A 700 0.38 -23.57 0.62
C GLY A 700 -0.32 -22.51 -0.25
N GLY A 701 0.40 -21.55 -0.83
CA GLY A 701 -0.11 -20.56 -1.79
C GLY A 701 -1.00 -19.45 -1.22
N VAL A 702 -0.99 -18.27 -1.84
CA VAL A 702 -1.80 -17.11 -1.45
C VAL A 702 -2.96 -16.95 -2.42
N ALA A 703 -4.17 -16.57 -2.00
CA ALA A 703 -5.25 -16.35 -2.97
C ALA A 703 -5.09 -15.01 -3.71
N LEU A 704 -4.88 -13.91 -3.00
CA LEU A 704 -4.60 -12.60 -3.59
C LEU A 704 -3.29 -12.04 -3.05
N ASN A 705 -2.33 -11.73 -3.91
CA ASN A 705 -1.03 -11.19 -3.48
C ASN A 705 -0.55 -10.11 -4.43
N GLY A 706 0.50 -9.39 -4.03
CA GLY A 706 1.15 -8.39 -4.87
C GLY A 706 1.27 -7.04 -4.18
N ARG A 707 1.37 -5.99 -4.99
CA ARG A 707 1.64 -4.62 -4.54
C ARG A 707 0.38 -3.83 -4.22
N PHE A 708 -0.73 -4.16 -4.89
CA PHE A 708 -2.07 -3.55 -4.79
C PHE A 708 -2.18 -2.08 -5.19
N GLY A 709 -1.15 -1.26 -5.02
CA GLY A 709 -1.13 0.13 -5.49
C GLY A 709 -2.33 0.96 -5.01
N LYS A 710 -2.86 1.81 -5.88
CA LYS A 710 -3.97 2.74 -5.64
C LYS A 710 -5.23 2.31 -6.37
N GLY A 711 -6.38 2.65 -5.81
CA GLY A 711 -7.67 2.39 -6.46
C GLY A 711 -8.09 0.91 -6.49
N THR A 712 -7.29 0.01 -5.94
CA THR A 712 -7.65 -1.41 -5.84
C THR A 712 -8.75 -1.64 -4.82
N LYS A 713 -9.81 -2.35 -5.25
CA LYS A 713 -10.96 -2.70 -4.41
C LYS A 713 -11.37 -4.14 -4.62
N VAL A 714 -11.52 -4.89 -3.55
CA VAL A 714 -12.00 -6.27 -3.59
C VAL A 714 -13.25 -6.35 -2.74
N SER A 715 -14.37 -6.75 -3.35
CA SER A 715 -15.67 -6.74 -2.70
C SER A 715 -16.43 -8.03 -2.88
N ASN A 716 -17.11 -8.51 -1.84
CA ASN A 716 -17.91 -9.72 -1.92
C ASN A 716 -17.15 -10.94 -2.49
N VAL A 717 -15.94 -11.21 -1.95
CA VAL A 717 -15.16 -12.40 -2.32
C VAL A 717 -15.10 -13.41 -1.18
N TRP A 718 -15.36 -14.68 -1.48
CA TRP A 718 -15.20 -15.80 -0.55
C TRP A 718 -13.93 -16.58 -0.86
N ILE A 719 -13.01 -16.72 0.10
CA ILE A 719 -11.74 -17.44 -0.05
C ILE A 719 -11.66 -18.56 0.98
N GLU A 720 -11.35 -19.79 0.53
CA GLU A 720 -11.05 -20.91 1.43
C GLU A 720 -9.81 -21.71 1.00
N HIS A 721 -9.24 -22.44 1.96
CA HIS A 721 -8.18 -23.44 1.75
C HIS A 721 -6.93 -22.91 1.03
N ALA A 722 -6.68 -21.61 1.16
CA ALA A 722 -5.42 -20.97 0.84
C ALA A 722 -4.48 -21.01 2.05
N ASN A 723 -3.17 -20.88 1.84
CA ASN A 723 -2.28 -20.57 2.96
C ASN A 723 -2.63 -19.20 3.51
N VAL A 724 -2.53 -18.16 2.69
CA VAL A 724 -2.94 -16.79 3.03
C VAL A 724 -4.11 -16.37 2.16
N GLY A 725 -5.12 -15.73 2.74
CA GLY A 725 -6.22 -15.15 1.96
C GLY A 725 -5.72 -13.99 1.10
N VAL A 726 -5.14 -12.97 1.74
CA VAL A 726 -4.58 -11.80 1.06
C VAL A 726 -3.24 -11.39 1.67
N TRP A 727 -2.23 -11.22 0.83
CA TRP A 727 -0.96 -10.58 1.20
C TRP A 727 -0.76 -9.29 0.40
N ALA A 728 -1.10 -8.15 1.01
CA ALA A 728 -1.09 -6.84 0.36
C ALA A 728 0.19 -6.07 0.71
N GLY A 729 1.21 -6.27 -0.12
CA GLY A 729 2.54 -5.70 0.02
C GLY A 729 3.56 -6.63 -0.62
N ARG A 730 4.65 -6.04 -1.12
CA ARG A 730 5.73 -6.79 -1.74
C ARG A 730 7.03 -6.04 -1.45
N ASP A 731 8.07 -6.77 -1.08
CA ASP A 731 9.35 -6.16 -0.72
C ASP A 731 9.94 -5.31 -1.85
N TYR A 732 10.55 -4.19 -1.48
CA TYR A 732 11.20 -3.28 -2.44
C TYR A 732 12.25 -3.98 -3.30
N THR A 733 12.95 -4.96 -2.74
CA THR A 733 14.00 -5.73 -3.42
C THR A 733 13.48 -6.71 -4.48
N ASN A 734 12.16 -6.93 -4.58
CA ASN A 734 11.59 -7.84 -5.57
C ASN A 734 11.80 -7.31 -7.01
N ILE A 735 11.13 -6.21 -7.36
CA ILE A 735 11.31 -5.48 -8.63
C ILE A 735 11.20 -3.98 -8.28
N PRO A 736 12.33 -3.29 -8.01
CA PRO A 736 12.37 -1.91 -7.52
C PRO A 736 11.61 -0.90 -8.39
N GLU A 737 11.58 -1.11 -9.70
CA GLU A 737 10.93 -0.24 -10.68
C GLU A 737 9.40 -0.26 -10.55
N LEU A 738 8.86 -1.34 -9.99
CA LEU A 738 7.43 -1.53 -9.76
C LEU A 738 7.02 -1.18 -8.34
N TRP A 739 7.90 -0.64 -7.49
CA TRP A 739 7.56 -0.27 -6.11
C TRP A 739 6.32 0.64 -6.05
N ASN A 740 5.22 0.09 -5.52
CA ASN A 740 3.94 0.78 -5.42
C ASN A 740 3.12 0.16 -4.27
N PRO A 741 3.41 0.52 -3.00
CA PRO A 741 2.70 -0.07 -1.87
C PRO A 741 1.20 0.26 -1.92
N GLY A 742 0.38 -0.59 -1.31
CA GLY A 742 -1.07 -0.35 -1.23
C GLY A 742 -1.37 1.01 -0.59
N ASP A 743 -2.16 1.84 -1.27
CA ASP A 743 -2.56 3.16 -0.78
C ASP A 743 -4.04 3.39 -1.09
N GLY A 744 -4.88 3.34 -0.05
CA GLY A 744 -6.33 3.40 -0.21
C GLY A 744 -6.97 2.09 -0.68
N VAL A 745 -6.34 0.94 -0.40
CA VAL A 745 -6.86 -0.38 -0.77
C VAL A 745 -8.10 -0.71 0.07
N GLU A 746 -9.15 -1.22 -0.56
CA GLU A 746 -10.43 -1.53 0.09
C GLU A 746 -10.78 -3.02 -0.04
N PHE A 747 -10.96 -3.69 1.09
CA PHE A 747 -11.55 -5.02 1.17
C PHE A 747 -12.89 -4.94 1.89
N THR A 748 -13.97 -5.39 1.25
CA THR A 748 -15.33 -5.23 1.78
C THR A 748 -16.20 -6.45 1.52
N GLY A 749 -16.96 -6.89 2.53
CA GLY A 749 -17.83 -8.05 2.38
C GLY A 749 -17.06 -9.35 2.12
N MET A 750 -15.82 -9.46 2.58
CA MET A 750 -15.02 -10.68 2.39
C MET A 750 -15.55 -11.81 3.27
N ARG A 751 -15.44 -13.06 2.80
CA ARG A 751 -15.60 -14.28 3.61
C ARG A 751 -14.30 -15.07 3.49
N ILE A 752 -13.38 -14.97 4.45
CA ILE A 752 -12.11 -15.71 4.40
C ILE A 752 -12.12 -16.78 5.47
N ARG A 753 -12.09 -18.05 5.05
CA ARG A 753 -12.27 -19.18 5.96
C ARG A 753 -11.21 -20.25 5.75
N ASN A 754 -10.91 -21.01 6.80
CA ASN A 754 -10.10 -22.23 6.71
C ASN A 754 -8.71 -22.03 6.09
N THR A 755 -8.06 -20.88 6.31
CA THR A 755 -6.70 -20.61 5.83
C THR A 755 -5.64 -21.28 6.71
N TYR A 756 -4.44 -21.49 6.18
CA TYR A 756 -3.33 -22.09 6.94
C TYR A 756 -2.39 -21.07 7.60
N ALA A 757 -2.50 -19.81 7.20
CA ALA A 757 -1.86 -18.64 7.75
C ALA A 757 -2.87 -17.47 7.77
N ASP A 758 -2.42 -16.25 7.52
CA ASP A 758 -3.18 -15.01 7.67
C ASP A 758 -4.45 -14.97 6.82
N GLY A 759 -5.45 -14.24 7.31
CA GLY A 759 -6.62 -13.87 6.51
C GLY A 759 -6.29 -12.75 5.52
N ILE A 760 -6.01 -11.54 6.04
CA ILE A 760 -5.51 -10.39 5.26
C ILE A 760 -4.35 -9.73 6.00
N ASN A 761 -3.19 -9.62 5.36
CA ASN A 761 -2.03 -8.89 5.88
C ASN A 761 -1.74 -7.65 5.02
N PHE A 762 -1.80 -6.46 5.64
CA PHE A 762 -1.29 -5.21 5.09
C PHE A 762 0.20 -5.08 5.45
N ALA A 763 1.07 -5.39 4.48
CA ALA A 763 2.50 -5.46 4.68
C ALA A 763 3.25 -4.22 4.16
N ASN A 764 4.53 -4.10 4.55
CA ASN A 764 5.47 -3.06 4.09
C ASN A 764 4.92 -1.64 4.33
N GLY A 765 4.75 -0.86 3.26
CA GLY A 765 4.29 0.53 3.29
C GLY A 765 2.80 0.71 3.01
N THR A 766 1.99 -0.36 3.14
CA THR A 766 0.54 -0.29 2.90
C THR A 766 -0.11 0.71 3.85
N ARG A 767 -0.89 1.64 3.30
CA ARG A 767 -1.40 2.82 4.02
C ARG A 767 -2.79 3.23 3.56
N ASN A 768 -3.48 4.04 4.38
CA ASN A 768 -4.83 4.54 4.11
C ASN A 768 -5.85 3.43 3.75
N SER A 769 -5.57 2.17 4.08
CA SER A 769 -6.29 1.02 3.57
C SER A 769 -7.29 0.48 4.59
N THR A 770 -8.29 -0.26 4.13
CA THR A 770 -9.38 -0.72 5.00
C THR A 770 -9.79 -2.14 4.69
N VAL A 771 -10.04 -2.92 5.75
CA VAL A 771 -10.88 -4.12 5.70
C VAL A 771 -12.15 -3.82 6.48
N TYR A 772 -13.29 -3.91 5.80
CA TYR A 772 -14.57 -3.47 6.30
C TYR A 772 -15.66 -4.52 6.10
N ASN A 773 -16.54 -4.68 7.09
CA ASN A 773 -17.76 -5.49 6.97
C ASN A 773 -17.50 -6.92 6.47
N SER A 774 -16.44 -7.56 6.98
CA SER A 774 -15.95 -8.84 6.49
C SER A 774 -15.94 -9.93 7.56
N SER A 775 -16.10 -11.18 7.16
CA SER A 775 -16.14 -12.36 8.02
C SER A 775 -14.88 -13.21 7.83
N PHE A 776 -14.31 -13.61 8.96
CA PHE A 776 -13.15 -14.49 9.06
C PHE A 776 -13.49 -15.65 9.97
N ARG A 777 -13.20 -16.89 9.55
CA ARG A 777 -13.39 -18.05 10.41
C ARG A 777 -12.28 -19.07 10.22
N ASN A 778 -11.70 -19.59 11.30
CA ASN A 778 -10.71 -20.69 11.21
C ASN A 778 -9.43 -20.31 10.42
N THR A 779 -8.88 -19.12 10.65
CA THR A 779 -7.60 -18.68 10.05
C THR A 779 -6.40 -19.29 10.78
N GLY A 780 -5.30 -19.53 10.06
CA GLY A 780 -4.12 -20.23 10.58
C GLY A 780 -2.94 -19.38 11.00
N ASP A 781 -3.15 -18.08 10.99
CA ASP A 781 -2.37 -17.07 11.68
C ASP A 781 -3.33 -15.88 11.91
N ASP A 782 -2.76 -14.69 12.07
CA ASP A 782 -3.50 -13.43 12.21
C ASP A 782 -4.64 -13.32 11.18
N ALA A 783 -5.89 -13.29 11.66
CA ALA A 783 -7.01 -13.15 10.72
C ALA A 783 -6.93 -11.81 9.97
N LEU A 784 -6.50 -10.75 10.65
CA LEU A 784 -6.15 -9.46 10.07
C LEU A 784 -4.84 -8.95 10.66
N ALA A 785 -3.90 -8.52 9.82
CA ALA A 785 -2.62 -7.99 10.27
C ALA A 785 -2.25 -6.69 9.56
N VAL A 786 -1.63 -5.76 10.30
CA VAL A 786 -0.76 -4.74 9.73
C VAL A 786 0.67 -5.10 10.11
N TRP A 787 1.50 -5.42 9.13
CA TRP A 787 2.94 -5.57 9.34
C TRP A 787 3.68 -4.44 8.63
N SER A 788 4.07 -3.40 9.39
CA SER A 788 4.85 -2.28 8.86
C SER A 788 6.32 -2.70 8.64
N SER A 789 6.54 -3.68 7.77
CA SER A 789 7.84 -4.26 7.46
C SER A 789 8.84 -3.22 6.95
N LYS A 790 10.10 -3.36 7.33
CA LYS A 790 11.20 -2.45 6.95
C LYS A 790 11.70 -2.61 5.52
N TYR A 791 11.24 -3.63 4.79
CA TYR A 791 11.63 -3.92 3.40
C TYR A 791 10.91 -3.00 2.40
N VAL A 792 11.11 -1.70 2.59
CA VAL A 792 10.49 -0.61 1.82
C VAL A 792 11.58 0.21 1.12
N LYS A 793 11.20 1.08 0.18
CA LYS A 793 12.14 1.94 -0.55
C LYS A 793 12.82 2.96 0.37
N ASP A 794 12.06 3.65 1.20
CA ASP A 794 12.58 4.59 2.21
C ASP A 794 11.88 4.38 3.55
N GLN A 795 12.59 3.88 4.56
CA GLN A 795 12.06 3.60 5.89
C GLN A 795 11.57 4.84 6.65
N SER A 796 11.91 6.05 6.20
CA SER A 796 11.43 7.30 6.78
C SER A 796 10.14 7.83 6.16
N VAL A 797 9.72 7.28 5.00
CA VAL A 797 8.57 7.75 4.21
C VAL A 797 7.54 6.64 3.99
N ASP A 798 7.99 5.41 3.80
CA ASP A 798 7.17 4.25 3.43
C ASP A 798 6.77 3.42 4.66
N ILE A 799 6.33 4.10 5.71
CA ILE A 799 5.82 3.47 6.93
C ILE A 799 4.36 3.06 6.70
N GLY A 800 3.96 1.86 7.14
CA GLY A 800 2.54 1.47 7.09
C GLY A 800 1.71 2.33 8.05
N HIS A 801 0.69 3.03 7.55
CA HIS A 801 -0.07 3.95 8.40
C HIS A 801 -1.53 4.19 7.99
N ASP A 802 -2.32 4.68 8.92
CA ASP A 802 -3.74 5.06 8.74
C ASP A 802 -4.60 3.92 8.16
N ASN A 803 -4.20 2.67 8.43
CA ASN A 803 -4.97 1.50 8.07
C ASN A 803 -6.10 1.25 9.07
N SER A 804 -7.11 0.53 8.63
CA SER A 804 -8.31 0.33 9.43
C SER A 804 -8.98 -1.02 9.25
N PHE A 805 -9.22 -1.68 10.37
CA PHE A 805 -10.02 -2.90 10.45
C PHE A 805 -11.30 -2.57 11.19
N ARG A 806 -12.39 -2.46 10.44
CA ARG A 806 -13.66 -2.01 10.97
C ARG A 806 -14.78 -2.99 10.68
N ASN A 807 -15.64 -3.23 11.67
CA ASN A 807 -16.89 -3.98 11.43
C ASN A 807 -16.66 -5.40 10.94
N ASN A 808 -15.63 -6.08 11.43
CA ASN A 808 -15.34 -7.45 11.03
C ASN A 808 -15.81 -8.43 12.10
N THR A 809 -16.26 -9.60 11.69
CA THR A 809 -16.52 -10.74 12.59
C THR A 809 -15.43 -11.77 12.36
N ILE A 810 -14.64 -12.04 13.40
CA ILE A 810 -13.51 -12.97 13.38
C ILE A 810 -13.80 -14.06 14.40
N GLN A 811 -13.82 -15.31 13.94
CA GLN A 811 -14.12 -16.46 14.78
C GLN A 811 -13.03 -17.51 14.62
N LEU A 812 -12.63 -18.12 15.73
CA LEU A 812 -11.87 -19.37 15.71
C LEU A 812 -10.51 -19.30 14.99
N PRO A 813 -9.70 -18.21 15.01
CA PRO A 813 -8.31 -18.33 14.57
C PRO A 813 -7.64 -19.49 15.30
N TRP A 814 -7.22 -20.51 14.53
CA TRP A 814 -6.64 -21.72 15.10
C TRP A 814 -5.18 -21.51 15.51
N ARG A 815 -4.57 -20.41 15.06
CA ARG A 815 -3.25 -19.96 15.50
C ARG A 815 -3.16 -18.45 15.42
N ALA A 816 -2.32 -17.87 16.28
CA ALA A 816 -2.06 -16.42 16.37
C ALA A 816 -3.33 -15.61 16.65
N ASN A 817 -3.42 -14.38 16.14
CA ASN A 817 -4.36 -13.39 16.64
C ASN A 817 -5.67 -13.33 15.85
N GLY A 818 -6.69 -12.72 16.45
CA GLY A 818 -7.78 -12.14 15.66
C GLY A 818 -7.27 -10.98 14.80
N ILE A 819 -6.68 -9.97 15.45
CA ILE A 819 -6.12 -8.80 14.79
C ILE A 819 -4.75 -8.46 15.36
N ALA A 820 -3.74 -8.28 14.51
CA ALA A 820 -2.42 -7.84 14.93
C ALA A 820 -1.99 -6.54 14.24
N VAL A 821 -1.24 -5.71 14.96
CA VAL A 821 -0.52 -4.56 14.41
C VAL A 821 0.92 -4.63 14.87
N TYR A 822 1.83 -4.68 13.90
CA TYR A 822 3.27 -4.68 14.09
C TYR A 822 3.85 -3.38 13.53
N GLY A 823 3.99 -2.38 14.41
CA GLY A 823 4.55 -1.06 14.06
C GLY A 823 3.60 -0.11 13.34
N GLY A 824 4.17 0.96 12.77
CA GLY A 824 3.43 1.97 12.01
C GLY A 824 2.68 3.00 12.87
N HIS A 825 1.79 3.79 12.26
CA HIS A 825 1.03 4.82 12.97
C HIS A 825 -0.39 5.03 12.43
N GLY A 826 -1.28 5.64 13.20
CA GLY A 826 -2.63 6.01 12.75
C GLY A 826 -3.59 4.82 12.58
N ASN A 827 -3.16 3.60 12.87
CA ASN A 827 -3.94 2.37 12.66
C ASN A 827 -5.14 2.27 13.62
N LYS A 828 -6.26 1.76 13.12
CA LYS A 828 -7.55 1.69 13.85
C LYS A 828 -8.17 0.30 13.80
N ILE A 829 -8.61 -0.19 14.96
CA ILE A 829 -9.31 -1.46 15.15
C ILE A 829 -10.66 -1.15 15.79
N GLU A 830 -11.71 -1.06 14.98
CA GLU A 830 -12.98 -0.45 15.39
C GLU A 830 -14.18 -1.36 15.16
N ASN A 831 -15.05 -1.51 16.16
CA ASN A 831 -16.36 -2.14 15.97
C ASN A 831 -16.33 -3.60 15.49
N ASN A 832 -15.33 -4.38 15.86
CA ASN A 832 -15.20 -5.80 15.49
C ASN A 832 -15.82 -6.72 16.55
N ILE A 833 -16.22 -7.91 16.14
CA ILE A 833 -16.46 -9.06 17.02
C ILE A 833 -15.32 -10.04 16.80
N ILE A 834 -14.62 -10.44 17.86
CA ILE A 834 -13.57 -11.45 17.81
C ILE A 834 -13.91 -12.51 18.84
N ALA A 835 -14.03 -13.76 18.41
CA ALA A 835 -14.41 -14.86 19.28
C ALA A 835 -13.49 -16.07 19.12
N ASP A 836 -13.27 -16.75 20.24
CA ASP A 836 -12.73 -18.09 20.29
C ASP A 836 -11.33 -18.27 19.67
N THR A 837 -10.38 -17.37 19.94
CA THR A 837 -8.97 -17.56 19.53
C THR A 837 -8.33 -18.73 20.27
N MET A 838 -7.55 -19.58 19.59
CA MET A 838 -7.06 -20.83 20.23
C MET A 838 -5.91 -20.60 21.22
N ASN A 839 -4.83 -19.96 20.80
CA ASN A 839 -3.57 -19.92 21.56
C ASN A 839 -3.03 -18.50 21.77
N TYR A 840 -3.60 -17.49 21.12
CA TYR A 840 -3.11 -16.11 21.11
C TYR A 840 -4.25 -15.10 21.35
N PRO A 841 -3.93 -13.81 21.53
CA PRO A 841 -4.88 -12.74 21.78
C PRO A 841 -5.96 -12.56 20.71
N ALA A 842 -7.05 -11.88 21.08
CA ALA A 842 -7.94 -11.31 20.09
C ALA A 842 -7.25 -10.15 19.35
N ILE A 843 -6.56 -9.28 20.10
CA ILE A 843 -5.87 -8.11 19.56
C ILE A 843 -4.44 -8.06 20.12
N MET A 844 -3.44 -7.95 19.24
CA MET A 844 -2.04 -7.80 19.62
C MET A 844 -1.42 -6.55 19.00
N LEU A 845 -0.73 -5.76 19.82
CA LEU A 845 0.21 -4.73 19.36
C LEU A 845 1.61 -5.19 19.74
N ALA A 846 2.49 -5.42 18.76
CA ALA A 846 3.79 -6.03 19.04
C ALA A 846 4.93 -5.54 18.15
N THR A 847 6.17 -5.77 18.58
CA THR A 847 7.39 -5.34 17.89
C THR A 847 8.37 -6.50 17.62
N ASP A 848 7.91 -7.74 17.83
CA ASP A 848 8.66 -8.99 17.71
C ASP A 848 8.84 -9.51 16.28
N HIS A 849 8.27 -8.82 15.29
CA HIS A 849 8.43 -9.11 13.86
C HIS A 849 9.28 -8.07 13.11
N ASP A 850 10.24 -7.46 13.81
CA ASP A 850 11.17 -6.45 13.26
C ASP A 850 10.50 -5.35 12.42
N PRO A 851 9.41 -4.71 12.91
CA PRO A 851 8.70 -3.70 12.15
C PRO A 851 9.38 -2.33 12.22
N LEU A 852 9.00 -1.44 11.31
CA LEU A 852 9.21 0.00 11.50
C LEU A 852 8.48 0.47 12.77
N PRO A 853 9.06 1.38 13.58
CA PRO A 853 8.56 1.67 14.91
C PRO A 853 7.13 2.18 14.95
N PHE A 854 6.44 1.91 16.07
CA PHE A 854 5.20 2.59 16.38
C PHE A 854 5.42 4.10 16.56
N SER A 855 4.52 4.89 16.00
CA SER A 855 4.42 6.32 16.28
C SER A 855 2.96 6.79 16.20
N GLY A 856 2.70 8.05 16.54
CA GLY A 856 1.33 8.60 16.50
C GLY A 856 0.36 7.85 17.43
N GLN A 857 -0.90 7.74 17.02
CA GLN A 857 -1.94 7.04 17.77
C GLN A 857 -2.27 5.69 17.12
N THR A 858 -2.44 4.65 17.94
CA THR A 858 -3.16 3.42 17.57
C THR A 858 -4.45 3.36 18.38
N LEU A 859 -5.59 3.19 17.71
CA LEU A 859 -6.91 3.20 18.34
C LEU A 859 -7.55 1.80 18.30
N ILE A 860 -7.90 1.28 19.46
CA ILE A 860 -8.73 0.08 19.64
C ILE A 860 -10.06 0.55 20.23
N ALA A 861 -11.15 0.53 19.45
CA ALA A 861 -12.41 1.11 19.89
C ALA A 861 -13.63 0.24 19.61
N ASN A 862 -14.54 0.14 20.59
CA ASN A 862 -15.85 -0.46 20.42
C ASN A 862 -15.84 -1.92 19.96
N ASN A 863 -14.87 -2.74 20.39
CA ASN A 863 -14.81 -4.15 20.01
C ASN A 863 -15.55 -5.05 21.03
N ALA A 864 -15.98 -6.24 20.61
CA ALA A 864 -16.45 -7.31 21.50
C ALA A 864 -15.51 -8.51 21.37
N LEU A 865 -14.89 -8.90 22.47
CA LEU A 865 -13.95 -10.01 22.52
C LEU A 865 -14.57 -11.12 23.37
N HIS A 866 -14.83 -12.28 22.78
CA HIS A 866 -15.49 -13.40 23.45
C HIS A 866 -14.57 -14.60 23.51
N ARG A 867 -14.24 -15.07 24.71
CA ARG A 867 -13.48 -16.33 24.89
C ARG A 867 -12.13 -16.33 24.16
N THR A 868 -11.43 -15.21 24.22
CA THR A 868 -10.15 -14.99 23.53
C THR A 868 -8.97 -15.00 24.50
N GLY A 869 -7.76 -15.04 23.94
CA GLY A 869 -6.52 -15.37 24.67
C GLY A 869 -6.30 -16.88 24.72
N GLY A 870 -5.09 -17.29 25.10
CA GLY A 870 -4.69 -18.69 25.11
C GLY A 870 -3.26 -18.85 25.60
N ALA A 871 -2.70 -20.05 25.46
CA ALA A 871 -1.31 -20.33 25.77
C ALA A 871 -0.55 -20.80 24.53
N PHE A 872 0.73 -20.41 24.44
CA PHE A 872 1.59 -20.75 23.31
C PHE A 872 3.04 -20.95 23.77
N TRP A 873 3.90 -21.43 22.87
CA TRP A 873 5.29 -21.81 23.17
C TRP A 873 5.37 -22.98 24.15
N ASN A 874 4.87 -24.15 23.73
CA ASN A 874 4.65 -25.34 24.56
C ASN A 874 3.80 -25.05 25.80
N GLU A 875 2.86 -24.11 25.66
CA GLU A 875 1.99 -23.62 26.73
C GLU A 875 2.72 -22.89 27.87
N ASP A 876 4.00 -22.57 27.71
CA ASP A 876 4.81 -21.87 28.72
C ASP A 876 4.43 -20.37 28.83
N GLN A 877 3.74 -19.82 27.83
CA GLN A 877 3.36 -18.40 27.80
C GLN A 877 1.86 -18.21 27.63
N GLU A 878 1.28 -17.53 28.62
CA GLU A 878 -0.13 -17.14 28.65
C GLU A 878 -0.35 -15.77 28.00
N PHE A 879 -1.44 -15.65 27.25
CA PHE A 879 -1.83 -14.43 26.52
C PHE A 879 -3.24 -14.01 26.88
N GLY A 880 -3.40 -12.73 27.20
CA GLY A 880 -4.71 -12.11 27.44
C GLY A 880 -5.48 -11.79 26.16
N ALA A 881 -6.73 -11.35 26.30
CA ALA A 881 -7.59 -11.01 25.18
C ALA A 881 -7.06 -9.81 24.34
N ILE A 882 -6.46 -8.82 25.00
CA ILE A 882 -5.67 -7.77 24.36
C ILE A 882 -4.26 -7.82 24.94
N THR A 883 -3.23 -7.96 24.10
CA THR A 883 -1.83 -8.00 24.55
C THR A 883 -1.00 -6.92 23.87
N LEU A 884 -0.25 -6.16 24.67
CA LEU A 884 0.77 -5.23 24.19
C LEU A 884 2.15 -5.82 24.50
N PHE A 885 2.93 -6.10 23.45
CA PHE A 885 4.23 -6.76 23.55
C PHE A 885 5.36 -5.92 22.91
N PRO A 886 5.97 -5.00 23.68
CA PRO A 886 7.09 -4.20 23.22
C PRO A 886 8.40 -5.02 23.34
N GLN A 887 8.60 -6.05 22.50
CA GLN A 887 9.76 -6.95 22.58
C GLN A 887 11.10 -6.19 22.55
N ASN A 888 11.28 -5.24 21.65
CA ASN A 888 12.53 -4.48 21.48
C ASN A 888 12.32 -2.98 21.25
N LEU A 889 11.16 -2.58 20.71
CA LEU A 889 10.81 -1.18 20.42
C LEU A 889 9.61 -0.71 21.26
N PRO A 890 9.49 0.60 21.54
CA PRO A 890 8.35 1.13 22.30
C PRO A 890 7.04 1.09 21.50
N ILE A 891 5.92 1.04 22.22
CA ILE A 891 4.55 1.12 21.69
C ILE A 891 3.83 2.33 22.34
N PRO A 892 4.05 3.57 21.85
CA PRO A 892 3.41 4.77 22.35
C PRO A 892 2.01 4.98 21.76
N GLY A 893 1.23 5.89 22.38
CA GLY A 893 0.03 6.47 21.76
C GLY A 893 -1.18 5.53 21.68
N VAL A 894 -1.23 4.48 22.50
CA VAL A 894 -2.33 3.51 22.49
C VAL A 894 -3.55 4.06 23.21
N THR A 895 -4.71 3.98 22.56
CA THR A 895 -6.02 4.23 23.19
C THR A 895 -6.91 3.01 23.00
N ILE A 896 -7.37 2.43 24.11
CA ILE A 896 -8.36 1.35 24.16
C ILE A 896 -9.64 1.95 24.75
N ARG A 897 -10.76 1.90 24.01
CA ARG A 897 -12.02 2.41 24.53
C ARG A 897 -13.27 1.70 24.09
N ASP A 898 -14.33 1.79 24.89
CA ASP A 898 -15.68 1.31 24.56
C ASP A 898 -15.74 -0.21 24.24
N THR A 899 -14.74 -0.98 24.65
CA THR A 899 -14.54 -2.39 24.31
C THR A 899 -15.04 -3.30 25.43
N ASP A 900 -15.74 -4.37 25.06
CA ASP A 900 -16.13 -5.45 25.98
C ASP A 900 -15.22 -6.66 25.79
N ILE A 901 -14.71 -7.19 26.90
CA ILE A 901 -13.89 -8.41 26.97
C ILE A 901 -14.62 -9.39 27.88
N LEU A 902 -15.07 -10.50 27.31
CA LEU A 902 -15.96 -11.44 27.98
C LEU A 902 -15.38 -12.84 27.94
N ASP A 903 -15.26 -13.47 29.10
CA ASP A 903 -14.88 -14.87 29.25
C ASP A 903 -13.47 -15.20 28.73
N SER A 904 -12.49 -14.30 28.88
CA SER A 904 -11.11 -14.50 28.39
C SER A 904 -10.47 -15.75 28.98
N THR A 905 -9.61 -16.42 28.21
CA THR A 905 -8.93 -17.66 28.65
C THR A 905 -7.99 -17.37 29.83
N TYR A 906 -7.15 -16.35 29.66
CA TYR A 906 -6.29 -15.80 30.70
C TYR A 906 -6.71 -14.35 30.99
N ASP A 907 -5.81 -13.38 30.87
CA ASP A 907 -6.07 -11.98 31.23
C ASP A 907 -7.05 -11.28 30.29
N GLY A 908 -7.68 -10.21 30.77
CA GLY A 908 -8.41 -9.28 29.91
C GLY A 908 -7.47 -8.43 29.05
N ILE A 909 -6.67 -7.58 29.70
CA ILE A 909 -5.63 -6.76 29.04
C ILE A 909 -4.26 -7.09 29.65
N GLN A 910 -3.29 -7.44 28.82
CA GLN A 910 -1.95 -7.84 29.25
C GLN A 910 -0.88 -6.86 28.73
N PHE A 911 -0.11 -6.29 29.65
CA PHE A 911 1.12 -5.54 29.37
C PHE A 911 2.31 -6.48 29.54
N LYS A 912 2.79 -7.03 28.43
CA LYS A 912 3.77 -8.12 28.42
C LYS A 912 5.18 -7.61 28.63
N THR A 913 6.01 -8.43 29.26
CA THR A 913 7.44 -8.15 29.50
C THR A 913 8.21 -8.04 28.20
N GLY A 914 9.06 -7.02 28.05
CA GLY A 914 9.87 -6.81 26.86
C GLY A 914 10.90 -5.68 26.98
N GLY A 915 11.66 -5.48 25.91
CA GLY A 915 12.75 -4.52 25.75
C GLY A 915 12.31 -3.06 25.48
N GLY A 916 11.07 -2.83 25.09
CA GLY A 916 10.49 -1.50 24.87
C GLY A 916 9.58 -0.99 26.01
N LEU A 917 9.09 0.25 25.84
CA LEU A 917 8.18 0.94 26.77
C LEU A 917 6.77 1.02 26.19
N MET A 918 5.76 1.05 27.05
CA MET A 918 4.36 1.35 26.70
C MET A 918 3.87 2.61 27.43
N PRO A 919 4.26 3.82 26.98
CA PRO A 919 3.91 5.05 27.66
C PRO A 919 2.47 5.50 27.38
N ASP A 920 1.82 6.04 28.41
CA ASP A 920 0.56 6.79 28.33
C ASP A 920 -0.61 6.03 27.67
N VAL A 921 -0.71 4.73 27.96
CA VAL A 921 -1.83 3.91 27.47
C VAL A 921 -3.14 4.37 28.11
N LYS A 922 -4.14 4.70 27.29
CA LYS A 922 -5.46 5.15 27.77
C LYS A 922 -6.47 4.03 27.67
N ILE A 923 -7.10 3.65 28.78
CA ILE A 923 -8.15 2.64 28.83
C ILE A 923 -9.44 3.29 29.32
N GLN A 924 -10.45 3.40 28.46
CA GLN A 924 -11.63 4.23 28.69
C GLN A 924 -12.94 3.48 28.39
N ASN A 925 -13.91 3.45 29.30
CA ASN A 925 -15.21 2.79 29.06
C ASN A 925 -15.07 1.30 28.66
N VAL A 926 -14.11 0.60 29.25
CA VAL A 926 -13.87 -0.83 28.95
C VAL A 926 -14.58 -1.69 29.99
N ARG A 927 -15.27 -2.74 29.56
CA ARG A 927 -15.79 -3.79 30.44
C ARG A 927 -14.96 -5.06 30.25
N ILE A 928 -14.49 -5.63 31.35
CA ILE A 928 -13.86 -6.94 31.39
C ILE A 928 -14.69 -7.80 32.34
N ASP A 929 -15.12 -8.96 31.87
CA ASP A 929 -15.95 -9.86 32.65
C ASP A 929 -15.42 -11.28 32.48
N LYS A 930 -15.15 -11.94 33.59
CA LYS A 930 -14.73 -13.34 33.65
C LYS A 930 -13.40 -13.63 32.92
N SER A 931 -12.28 -13.28 33.55
CA SER A 931 -10.95 -13.77 33.15
C SER A 931 -10.70 -15.12 33.83
N ASN A 932 -10.83 -16.23 33.08
CA ASN A 932 -10.93 -17.57 33.67
C ASN A 932 -9.66 -17.99 34.42
N ASN A 933 -8.49 -17.75 33.82
CA ASN A 933 -7.21 -18.15 34.36
C ASN A 933 -6.24 -16.97 34.53
N GLY A 934 -6.76 -15.76 34.69
CA GLY A 934 -5.92 -14.57 34.81
C GLY A 934 -6.61 -13.42 35.53
N SER A 935 -6.00 -12.25 35.38
CA SER A 935 -6.48 -10.99 35.95
C SER A 935 -7.27 -10.18 34.92
N GLY A 936 -8.07 -9.22 35.38
CA GLY A 936 -8.72 -8.30 34.44
C GLY A 936 -7.69 -7.49 33.64
N ILE A 937 -6.69 -6.94 34.31
CA ILE A 937 -5.54 -6.26 33.71
C ILE A 937 -4.25 -6.76 34.37
N LEU A 938 -3.33 -7.31 33.57
CA LEU A 938 -2.02 -7.77 34.02
C LEU A 938 -0.91 -6.83 33.55
N ALA A 939 -0.04 -6.41 34.46
CA ALA A 939 1.29 -5.88 34.12
C ALA A 939 2.37 -6.87 34.57
N MET A 940 3.02 -7.51 33.60
CA MET A 940 3.99 -8.56 33.86
C MET A 940 5.29 -8.03 34.49
N GLY A 941 6.05 -8.91 35.14
CA GLY A 941 7.35 -8.63 35.73
C GLY A 941 8.35 -8.15 34.67
N GLY A 942 8.85 -6.92 34.80
CA GLY A 942 9.70 -6.28 33.80
C GLY A 942 8.97 -5.44 32.74
N ALA A 943 7.64 -5.40 32.73
CA ALA A 943 6.88 -4.43 31.94
C ALA A 943 7.22 -2.99 32.37
N ARG A 944 7.23 -2.06 31.42
CA ARG A 944 7.64 -0.65 31.62
C ARG A 944 6.72 0.30 30.88
N GLY A 945 6.36 1.41 31.53
CA GLY A 945 5.44 2.40 30.99
C GLY A 945 4.32 2.75 31.98
N ASN A 946 3.21 3.24 31.46
CA ASN A 946 2.06 3.55 32.30
C ASN A 946 0.72 3.42 31.56
N ALA A 947 -0.35 3.17 32.32
CA ALA A 947 -1.71 3.25 31.83
C ALA A 947 -2.61 4.09 32.74
N THR A 948 -3.64 4.71 32.16
CA THR A 948 -4.70 5.42 32.89
C THR A 948 -6.05 4.78 32.62
N LEU A 949 -6.75 4.41 33.69
CA LEU A 949 -8.09 3.82 33.65
C LEU A 949 -9.15 4.91 33.84
N THR A 950 -10.14 4.98 32.97
CA THR A 950 -11.31 5.86 33.09
C THR A 950 -12.58 5.08 32.80
N ASN A 951 -13.50 4.99 33.75
CA ASN A 951 -14.77 4.26 33.60
C ASN A 951 -14.57 2.80 33.13
N VAL A 952 -13.63 2.09 33.76
CA VAL A 952 -13.38 0.66 33.49
C VAL A 952 -14.16 -0.18 34.49
N THR A 953 -14.89 -1.19 34.04
CA THR A 953 -15.59 -2.15 34.90
C THR A 953 -14.92 -3.51 34.76
N ILE A 954 -14.55 -4.15 35.87
CA ILE A 954 -13.96 -5.48 35.87
C ILE A 954 -14.73 -6.36 36.85
N THR A 955 -15.17 -7.53 36.41
CA THR A 955 -15.91 -8.52 37.20
C THR A 955 -15.38 -9.93 36.97
N ASP A 956 -15.47 -10.77 38.00
CA ASP A 956 -15.28 -12.23 37.93
C ASP A 956 -13.92 -12.73 37.35
N SER A 957 -12.86 -11.92 37.42
CA SER A 957 -11.48 -12.33 37.09
C SER A 957 -10.83 -13.13 38.24
N ARG A 958 -10.25 -14.29 37.94
CA ARG A 958 -9.66 -15.22 38.93
C ARG A 958 -8.60 -14.55 39.81
N ASP A 959 -7.67 -13.84 39.18
CA ASP A 959 -6.49 -13.28 39.86
C ASP A 959 -6.67 -11.81 40.26
N GLY A 960 -7.92 -11.35 40.29
CA GLY A 960 -8.30 -9.99 40.67
C GLY A 960 -8.41 -9.03 39.50
N HIS A 961 -8.84 -7.80 39.81
CA HIS A 961 -9.16 -6.82 38.77
C HIS A 961 -7.91 -6.26 38.07
N VAL A 962 -6.87 -5.96 38.84
CA VAL A 962 -5.60 -5.42 38.34
C VAL A 962 -4.47 -6.11 39.11
N LEU A 963 -3.56 -6.75 38.39
CA LEU A 963 -2.37 -7.39 38.93
C LEU A 963 -1.12 -6.73 38.34
N ILE A 964 -0.21 -6.30 39.22
CA ILE A 964 1.13 -5.83 38.84
C ILE A 964 2.11 -6.81 39.46
N GLU A 965 2.80 -7.58 38.63
CA GLU A 965 3.72 -8.61 39.09
C GLU A 965 4.98 -8.00 39.72
N PRO A 966 5.62 -8.70 40.69
CA PRO A 966 6.91 -8.31 41.21
C PRO A 966 7.94 -8.07 40.11
N GLY A 967 8.68 -6.96 40.21
CA GLY A 967 9.69 -6.58 39.22
C GLY A 967 9.15 -5.79 38.02
N SER A 968 7.83 -5.57 37.92
CA SER A 968 7.28 -4.61 36.97
C SER A 968 7.63 -3.17 37.35
N GLN A 969 7.97 -2.34 36.36
CA GLN A 969 8.08 -0.88 36.51
C GLN A 969 6.85 -0.17 35.92
N PHE A 970 5.88 -0.93 35.44
CA PHE A 970 4.66 -0.40 34.84
C PHE A 970 3.74 0.14 35.94
N THR A 971 3.22 1.35 35.74
CA THR A 971 2.29 1.97 36.70
C THR A 971 0.89 2.09 36.11
N ILE A 972 -0.13 1.77 36.89
CA ILE A 972 -1.54 1.96 36.50
C ILE A 972 -2.15 3.01 37.42
N SER A 973 -2.76 4.03 36.82
CA SER A 973 -3.48 5.09 37.54
C SER A 973 -4.99 5.02 37.27
N GLY A 974 -5.79 5.45 38.25
CA GLY A 974 -7.23 5.19 38.26
C GLY A 974 -7.57 3.84 38.91
N ALA A 975 -8.87 3.53 39.02
CA ALA A 975 -9.34 2.26 39.56
C ALA A 975 -10.58 1.80 38.78
N PRO A 976 -10.76 0.48 38.58
CA PRO A 976 -12.02 -0.06 38.09
C PRO A 976 -13.18 0.30 39.03
N SER A 977 -14.36 0.55 38.47
CA SER A 977 -15.58 0.72 39.26
C SER A 977 -15.94 -0.62 39.92
N SER A 978 -16.22 -0.61 41.22
CA SER A 978 -16.77 -1.78 41.91
C SER A 978 -18.28 -1.84 41.68
N THR A 979 -18.77 -2.78 40.87
CA THR A 979 -20.18 -3.13 40.91
C THR A 979 -20.44 -3.94 42.17
N ARG A 980 -21.21 -3.36 43.09
CA ARG A 980 -21.75 -4.04 44.26
C ARG A 980 -22.64 -5.16 43.72
N ALA A 981 -22.25 -6.43 43.92
CA ALA A 981 -23.07 -7.58 43.57
C ALA A 981 -24.48 -7.42 44.16
N GLN A 982 -25.49 -7.19 43.31
CA GLN A 982 -26.86 -7.52 43.69
C GLN A 982 -26.96 -9.04 43.55
N ARG A 983 -26.86 -9.71 44.69
CA ARG A 983 -27.15 -11.14 44.84
C ARG A 983 -28.60 -11.44 44.53
#